data_AF-A0A850BAM3-F1
#
_entry.id   AF-A0A850BAM3-F1
#
_cell.length_a   1.000
_cell.length_b   1.000
_cell.length_c   1.000
_cell.angle_alpha   90.00
_cell.angle_beta   90.00
_cell.angle_gamma   90.00
#
_symmetry.space_group_name_H-M   'P 1'
#
loop_
_entity.id
_entity.type
_entity.pdbx_description
1 polymer ?
#
loop_
_entity_poly.entity_id
_entity_poly.type
_entity_poly.pdbx_seq_one_letter_code
_entity_poly.pdbx_strand_id
1 'polypeptide(L)'
;MSPMPIHRRLRMVAALGALALIVTARAAAQSEAAMILYRANLHSHTEYSDAYSLFWPEATSPATAYAYAHSRGLGALAVTDHGEMLNLNEWTLSKQAALNASASYWPFVGIHGFEWTATTYVPDTGHCNVFGSTARIGAYQTGQNTPADVFGSLNAFYAWLATDAEAVDASRSGAPMVVAQFNHPTAHDGSDHHNGYALAPDPRTRQAVALFEVGSWVQDPNNLFGIDYEGTVSDNDTMAPRWSAEYWYRAALSAGWRVAPSNNGDNHLGGYVWHHNLGPPTCTGIYMAPPASGSALERQSSLLDALRARRTFGAEDRDAALLVTADAGVSPWPWWMGSAFGTPAGGLLTIRIRAADPSDDLKKVQLLRHDGIAVAEWTNHNARSFDQSVVLTDSDLASLPVTAQGEICLYTKVTEKDGQLLFGAPLWISRPQIGAELTDLTVFGSVGSVQYRAVLRRSDTEAGLAGKNVVFSVNGIPVGVVTTDTEGIATLDHRIPSAETYTLTAEFSGDSEAAPCWDSATIDAAAFTSLSTLDRTGTVTHVVTLRAYLKRLADDTWLAGKTVDFSIDGTSVGSAVTNASGRADLNWTVTPGPAVRTIRAVFPGVEGLQSSFGQASLTAQVWATKMVGFDRTQRISGRTELKARLLRSDNVPIAGKNVDFLVDGTYVITRPSDAAGYARYPYYDVPDGAGSGARTILSVWAGNGGYLPVSKAATLTVQKALPYIWVMPRTIAQGDTVKLYAYVRRLYDYRKQEGKTVDFMVDGVLVQSVTTDGDGVARGLYQSAEPAGLYKIRCEFAGDAWLEAGAGESDLTIY
;
A
#
# COMPACT_ATOMS: atom_id res chain seq x y z
N MET A 1 3.33 26.91 -33.34
CA MET A 1 3.61 27.22 -31.94
C MET A 1 3.13 26.03 -31.12
N SER A 2 4.06 25.16 -30.72
CA SER A 2 3.79 23.92 -30.00
C SER A 2 3.43 24.18 -28.53
N PRO A 3 2.55 23.37 -27.90
CA PRO A 3 2.40 23.38 -26.45
C PRO A 3 3.44 22.46 -25.79
N MET A 4 4.08 22.97 -24.74
CA MET A 4 4.96 22.23 -23.84
C MET A 4 4.17 21.24 -22.96
N PRO A 5 4.72 20.07 -22.59
CA PRO A 5 4.19 19.24 -21.53
C PRO A 5 4.85 19.55 -20.18
N ILE A 6 4.01 19.64 -19.14
CA ILE A 6 4.38 19.72 -17.74
C ILE A 6 4.69 18.29 -17.25
N HIS A 7 5.98 17.98 -17.04
CA HIS A 7 6.43 16.85 -16.25
C HIS A 7 7.23 17.35 -15.04
N ARG A 8 6.77 17.04 -13.83
CA ARG A 8 7.56 16.60 -12.66
C ARG A 8 6.74 16.80 -11.38
N ARG A 9 6.34 15.68 -10.78
CA ARG A 9 6.31 15.43 -9.31
C ARG A 9 5.69 14.07 -9.08
N LEU A 10 6.52 13.05 -8.95
CA LEU A 10 6.35 11.89 -8.05
C LEU A 10 7.56 10.97 -8.26
N ARG A 11 8.50 10.97 -7.30
CA ARG A 11 9.50 9.92 -7.01
C ARG A 11 10.47 10.50 -5.98
N MET A 12 10.06 10.48 -4.71
CA MET A 12 10.93 10.86 -3.59
C MET A 12 10.47 10.18 -2.30
N VAL A 13 10.34 8.84 -2.31
CA VAL A 13 10.27 8.04 -1.05
C VAL A 13 10.96 6.67 -1.20
N ALA A 14 11.08 6.08 -2.40
CA ALA A 14 11.73 4.78 -2.59
C ALA A 14 13.29 4.78 -2.61
N ALA A 15 13.94 5.93 -2.41
CA ALA A 15 15.39 6.08 -2.63
C ALA A 15 16.25 6.01 -1.35
N LEU A 16 15.66 5.88 -0.15
CA LEU A 16 16.42 5.92 1.12
C LEU A 16 16.81 4.54 1.67
N GLY A 17 16.05 3.48 1.35
CA GLY A 17 16.39 2.10 1.76
C GLY A 17 17.46 1.45 0.87
N ALA A 18 17.39 1.66 -0.45
CA ALA A 18 18.39 1.15 -1.40
C ALA A 18 19.74 1.90 -1.28
N LEU A 19 19.75 3.16 -0.83
CA LEU A 19 20.99 3.91 -0.65
C LEU A 19 21.80 3.41 0.55
N ALA A 20 21.18 2.88 1.61
CA ALA A 20 21.90 2.35 2.76
C ALA A 20 22.63 1.03 2.45
N LEU A 21 22.02 0.16 1.64
CA LEU A 21 22.64 -1.10 1.17
C LEU A 21 23.70 -0.87 0.09
N ILE A 22 23.49 0.14 -0.77
CA ILE A 22 24.48 0.54 -1.79
C ILE A 22 25.63 1.34 -1.15
N VAL A 23 25.43 2.03 -0.02
CA VAL A 23 26.50 2.75 0.69
C VAL A 23 27.37 1.81 1.52
N THR A 24 26.84 0.72 2.10
CA THR A 24 27.67 -0.31 2.75
C THR A 24 28.41 -1.18 1.74
N ALA A 25 27.80 -1.51 0.59
CA ALA A 25 28.51 -2.17 -0.52
C ALA A 25 29.52 -1.23 -1.22
N ARG A 26 29.24 0.07 -1.33
CA ARG A 26 30.20 1.07 -1.85
C ARG A 26 31.38 1.30 -0.92
N ALA A 27 31.21 1.17 0.40
CA ALA A 27 32.33 1.28 1.35
C ALA A 27 33.28 0.08 1.26
N ALA A 28 32.77 -1.14 0.98
CA ALA A 28 33.60 -2.31 0.72
C ALA A 28 34.25 -2.29 -0.70
N ALA A 29 33.58 -1.68 -1.68
CA ALA A 29 34.06 -1.63 -3.07
C ALA A 29 34.95 -0.41 -3.42
N GLN A 30 34.97 0.65 -2.60
CA GLN A 30 35.84 1.82 -2.79
C GLN A 30 37.17 1.68 -2.02
N SER A 31 38.00 0.68 -2.35
CA SER A 31 39.49 0.78 -2.30
C SER A 31 40.26 -0.49 -2.71
N GLU A 32 39.66 -1.48 -3.39
CA GLU A 32 40.39 -2.70 -3.83
C GLU A 32 41.51 -2.44 -4.88
N ALA A 33 41.76 -1.19 -5.27
CA ALA A 33 42.77 -0.80 -6.25
C ALA A 33 44.23 -0.75 -5.72
N ALA A 34 44.49 -0.96 -4.43
CA ALA A 34 45.88 -1.01 -3.90
C ALA A 34 45.99 -1.73 -2.54
N MET A 35 45.79 -3.05 -2.46
CA MET A 35 46.11 -3.81 -1.23
C MET A 35 47.63 -3.92 -1.03
N ILE A 36 48.08 -3.86 0.22
CA ILE A 36 49.48 -4.03 0.64
C ILE A 36 49.64 -5.41 1.27
N LEU A 37 50.73 -6.12 0.94
CA LEU A 37 51.09 -7.40 1.55
C LEU A 37 51.76 -7.18 2.90
N TYR A 38 51.17 -7.74 3.96
CA TYR A 38 51.72 -7.83 5.31
C TYR A 38 52.16 -9.25 5.58
N ARG A 39 53.37 -9.41 6.12
CA ARG A 39 53.85 -10.68 6.68
C ARG A 39 53.42 -10.77 8.12
N ALA A 40 52.80 -11.88 8.52
CA ALA A 40 52.23 -12.02 9.84
C ALA A 40 52.49 -13.39 10.46
N ASN A 41 52.46 -13.40 11.79
CA ASN A 41 52.30 -14.58 12.62
C ASN A 41 51.08 -14.32 13.51
N LEU A 42 50.03 -15.12 13.35
CA LEU A 42 48.74 -14.93 13.99
C LEU A 42 48.51 -15.87 15.19
N HIS A 43 49.52 -16.64 15.58
CA HIS A 43 49.44 -17.58 16.68
C HIS A 43 50.74 -17.55 17.49
N SER A 44 50.71 -16.97 18.68
CA SER A 44 51.90 -16.79 19.51
C SER A 44 51.56 -16.63 20.98
N HIS A 45 52.34 -17.30 21.83
CA HIS A 45 52.17 -17.28 23.29
C HIS A 45 53.26 -16.47 23.99
N THR A 46 52.98 -16.01 25.21
CA THR A 46 53.92 -15.33 26.10
C THR A 46 53.89 -15.99 27.49
N GLU A 47 54.71 -15.51 28.42
CA GLU A 47 54.67 -15.97 29.82
C GLU A 47 53.34 -15.69 30.54
N TYR A 48 52.42 -14.95 29.90
CA TYR A 48 51.08 -14.76 30.44
C TYR A 48 50.26 -16.07 30.40
N SER A 49 50.64 -17.03 29.55
CA SER A 49 50.12 -18.39 29.59
C SER A 49 51.25 -19.36 29.87
N ASP A 50 51.95 -19.82 28.83
CA ASP A 50 52.88 -20.95 28.93
C ASP A 50 54.16 -20.83 28.07
N ALA A 51 54.41 -19.67 27.45
CA ALA A 51 55.67 -19.48 26.75
C ALA A 51 56.85 -19.35 27.73
N TYR A 52 58.01 -19.89 27.35
CA TYR A 52 59.18 -20.01 28.23
C TYR A 52 60.18 -18.86 28.02
N SER A 53 60.21 -17.84 28.90
CA SER A 53 61.12 -16.68 28.68
C SER A 53 62.56 -16.88 29.16
N LEU A 54 62.86 -17.92 29.94
CA LEU A 54 64.19 -18.10 30.56
C LEU A 54 65.33 -18.08 29.53
N PHE A 55 65.09 -18.63 28.34
CA PHE A 55 66.03 -18.60 27.22
C PHE A 55 65.60 -17.67 26.09
N TRP A 56 64.40 -17.08 26.19
CA TRP A 56 63.75 -16.28 25.15
C TRP A 56 63.15 -15.01 25.76
N PRO A 57 63.97 -13.99 26.05
CA PRO A 57 63.52 -12.79 26.74
C PRO A 57 62.36 -12.06 26.03
N GLU A 58 62.24 -12.22 24.71
CA GLU A 58 61.10 -11.73 23.94
C GLU A 58 59.76 -12.26 24.43
N ALA A 59 59.71 -13.46 25.02
CA ALA A 59 58.48 -14.12 25.47
C ALA A 59 57.97 -13.68 26.83
N THR A 60 58.70 -12.81 27.53
CA THR A 60 58.34 -12.31 28.88
C THR A 60 56.97 -11.60 28.91
N SER A 61 56.56 -10.96 27.82
CA SER A 61 55.31 -10.21 27.77
C SER A 61 54.85 -9.94 26.33
N PRO A 62 53.56 -9.59 26.12
CA PRO A 62 53.09 -9.15 24.80
C PRO A 62 53.90 -7.97 24.23
N ALA A 63 54.33 -7.02 25.08
CA ALA A 63 55.09 -5.85 24.63
C ALA A 63 56.47 -6.22 24.06
N THR A 64 57.17 -7.15 24.72
CA THR A 64 58.48 -7.64 24.24
C THR A 64 58.33 -8.48 22.98
N ALA A 65 57.25 -9.26 22.88
CA ALA A 65 56.94 -10.05 21.69
C ALA A 65 56.72 -9.15 20.46
N TYR A 66 55.88 -8.12 20.57
CA TYR A 66 55.65 -7.17 19.47
C TYR A 66 56.92 -6.42 19.05
N ALA A 67 57.72 -5.95 20.01
CA ALA A 67 58.96 -5.24 19.73
C ALA A 67 59.97 -6.14 19.00
N TYR A 68 60.11 -7.39 19.45
CA TYR A 68 60.93 -8.40 18.79
C TYR A 68 60.44 -8.63 17.37
N ALA A 69 59.13 -8.85 17.18
CA ALA A 69 58.59 -9.21 15.89
C ALA A 69 58.77 -8.12 14.82
N HIS A 70 58.48 -6.88 15.20
CA HIS A 70 58.75 -5.72 14.37
C HIS A 70 60.25 -5.62 14.01
N SER A 71 61.16 -5.79 14.97
CA SER A 71 62.61 -5.69 14.73
C SER A 71 63.16 -6.73 13.75
N ARG A 72 62.40 -7.82 13.53
CA ARG A 72 62.74 -8.92 12.62
C ARG A 72 61.98 -8.86 11.29
N GLY A 73 61.28 -7.75 11.02
CA GLY A 73 60.69 -7.47 9.72
C GLY A 73 59.26 -7.98 9.52
N LEU A 74 58.58 -8.44 10.58
CA LEU A 74 57.18 -8.80 10.49
C LEU A 74 56.32 -7.55 10.29
N GLY A 75 55.24 -7.67 9.50
CA GLY A 75 54.24 -6.63 9.32
C GLY A 75 53.14 -6.66 10.39
N ALA A 76 52.82 -7.84 10.93
CA ALA A 76 51.85 -7.97 12.02
C ALA A 76 52.14 -9.18 12.91
N LEU A 77 51.89 -9.06 14.21
CA LEU A 77 51.92 -10.19 15.15
C LEU A 77 50.60 -10.24 15.91
N ALA A 78 50.03 -11.43 16.08
CA ALA A 78 49.00 -11.65 17.08
C ALA A 78 49.57 -12.37 18.29
N VAL A 79 49.32 -11.83 19.50
CA VAL A 79 49.58 -12.55 20.75
C VAL A 79 48.25 -13.14 21.23
N THR A 80 48.22 -14.46 21.35
CA THR A 80 47.03 -15.30 21.55
C THR A 80 47.24 -16.28 22.71
N ASP A 81 47.75 -15.79 23.84
CA ASP A 81 47.87 -16.57 25.07
C ASP A 81 46.57 -17.35 25.41
N HIS A 82 46.72 -18.51 26.03
CA HIS A 82 45.62 -19.36 26.49
C HIS A 82 44.58 -18.58 27.30
N GLY A 83 43.35 -18.48 26.79
CA GLY A 83 42.31 -17.65 27.38
C GLY A 83 41.93 -18.08 28.81
N GLU A 84 41.99 -19.38 29.10
CA GLU A 84 41.81 -19.93 30.45
C GLU A 84 42.95 -19.62 31.43
N MET A 85 44.16 -19.27 30.95
CA MET A 85 45.31 -18.96 31.80
C MET A 85 45.47 -17.45 32.06
N LEU A 86 44.80 -16.61 31.28
CA LEU A 86 44.86 -15.16 31.43
C LEU A 86 43.97 -14.64 32.56
N ASN A 87 44.53 -13.81 33.44
CA ASN A 87 43.71 -12.97 34.33
C ASN A 87 43.26 -11.66 33.66
N LEU A 88 42.33 -10.93 34.29
CA LEU A 88 41.72 -9.73 33.69
C LEU A 88 42.73 -8.59 33.50
N ASN A 89 43.75 -8.53 34.36
CA ASN A 89 44.80 -7.54 34.25
C ASN A 89 45.72 -7.84 33.07
N GLU A 90 46.16 -9.09 32.91
CA GLU A 90 46.96 -9.55 31.76
C GLU A 90 46.23 -9.34 30.43
N TRP A 91 44.93 -9.66 30.36
CA TRP A 91 44.10 -9.39 29.19
C TRP A 91 44.05 -7.90 28.81
N THR A 92 43.93 -7.04 29.82
CA THR A 92 43.90 -5.59 29.61
C THR A 92 45.27 -5.08 29.15
N LEU A 93 46.35 -5.61 29.75
CA LEU A 93 47.72 -5.26 29.40
C LEU A 93 48.13 -5.75 28.01
N SER A 94 47.70 -6.94 27.59
CA SER A 94 47.96 -7.47 26.24
C SER A 94 47.31 -6.61 25.17
N LYS A 95 46.06 -6.18 25.39
CA LYS A 95 45.35 -5.22 24.54
C LYS A 95 46.07 -3.88 24.44
N GLN A 96 46.50 -3.34 25.58
CA GLN A 96 47.23 -2.07 25.61
C GLN A 96 48.59 -2.19 24.91
N ALA A 97 49.31 -3.29 25.08
CA ALA A 97 50.58 -3.56 24.42
C ALA A 97 50.41 -3.62 22.89
N ALA A 98 49.35 -4.27 22.39
CA ALA A 98 49.04 -4.34 20.96
C ALA A 98 48.77 -2.95 20.35
N LEU A 99 48.00 -2.12 21.05
CA LEU A 99 47.73 -0.73 20.66
C LEU A 99 49.00 0.12 20.67
N ASN A 100 49.82 0.00 21.72
CA ASN A 100 51.08 0.72 21.85
C ASN A 100 52.09 0.33 20.76
N ALA A 101 52.23 -0.97 20.48
CA ALA A 101 53.11 -1.47 19.44
C ALA A 101 52.67 -0.97 18.06
N SER A 102 51.37 -1.07 17.77
CA SER A 102 50.80 -0.53 16.54
C SER A 102 51.11 0.96 16.43
N ALA A 103 50.90 1.77 17.49
CA ALA A 103 51.19 3.20 17.48
C ALA A 103 52.69 3.54 17.32
N SER A 104 53.58 2.73 17.89
CA SER A 104 55.02 3.00 17.99
C SER A 104 55.81 2.53 16.77
N TYR A 105 55.33 1.50 16.10
CA TYR A 105 56.03 0.84 15.00
C TYR A 105 55.21 0.98 13.72
N TRP A 106 55.57 1.93 12.86
CA TRP A 106 54.95 2.06 11.54
C TRP A 106 55.76 1.26 10.50
N PRO A 107 55.15 0.42 9.64
CA PRO A 107 53.71 0.18 9.46
C PRO A 107 53.14 -1.01 10.25
N PHE A 108 53.87 -1.53 11.25
CA PHE A 108 53.52 -2.74 12.01
C PHE A 108 52.16 -2.67 12.71
N VAL A 109 51.52 -3.83 12.84
CA VAL A 109 50.24 -4.01 13.54
C VAL A 109 50.36 -5.11 14.59
N GLY A 110 50.27 -4.73 15.86
CA GLY A 110 50.08 -5.67 16.95
C GLY A 110 48.59 -5.96 17.14
N ILE A 111 48.20 -7.24 17.21
CA ILE A 111 46.84 -7.68 17.51
C ILE A 111 46.85 -8.50 18.78
N HIS A 112 45.95 -8.21 19.70
CA HIS A 112 45.71 -9.09 20.84
C HIS A 112 44.54 -10.03 20.53
N GLY A 113 44.63 -11.24 21.03
CA GLY A 113 43.58 -12.25 21.01
C GLY A 113 43.78 -13.22 22.16
N PHE A 114 43.05 -14.32 22.12
CA PHE A 114 43.28 -15.45 23.01
C PHE A 114 43.16 -16.75 22.22
N GLU A 115 43.79 -17.80 22.70
CA GLU A 115 43.53 -19.16 22.25
C GLU A 115 42.52 -19.83 23.18
N TRP A 116 41.39 -20.29 22.63
CA TRP A 116 40.49 -21.20 23.33
C TRP A 116 40.99 -22.63 23.16
N THR A 117 41.27 -23.31 24.27
CA THR A 117 41.95 -24.62 24.25
C THR A 117 41.13 -25.69 24.93
N ALA A 118 40.50 -26.57 24.13
CA ALA A 118 39.80 -27.75 24.63
C ALA A 118 40.69 -28.99 24.48
N THR A 119 41.26 -29.44 25.59
CA THR A 119 42.08 -30.66 25.69
C THR A 119 41.22 -31.89 26.02
N THR A 120 41.84 -33.08 26.12
CA THR A 120 41.20 -34.41 26.33
C THR A 120 40.17 -34.54 27.46
N TYR A 121 40.05 -33.55 28.34
CA TYR A 121 39.03 -33.47 29.39
C TYR A 121 37.66 -32.94 28.91
N VAL A 122 37.56 -32.49 27.66
CA VAL A 122 36.38 -31.84 27.07
C VAL A 122 35.90 -32.63 25.85
N PRO A 123 34.59 -32.90 25.67
CA PRO A 123 34.06 -33.46 24.42
C PRO A 123 34.34 -32.52 23.24
N ASP A 124 34.71 -33.08 22.07
CA ASP A 124 35.02 -32.31 20.86
C ASP A 124 36.17 -31.30 21.07
N THR A 125 37.36 -31.84 21.31
CA THR A 125 38.63 -31.12 21.58
C THR A 125 39.18 -30.37 20.36
N GLY A 126 39.96 -29.33 20.62
CA GLY A 126 40.66 -28.54 19.61
C GLY A 126 41.02 -27.15 20.12
N HIS A 127 41.81 -26.45 19.32
CA HIS A 127 42.37 -25.13 19.64
C HIS A 127 41.85 -24.08 18.65
N CYS A 128 41.47 -22.90 19.15
CA CYS A 128 40.96 -21.81 18.31
C CYS A 128 41.45 -20.45 18.78
N ASN A 129 42.20 -19.72 17.94
CA ASN A 129 42.48 -18.31 18.18
C ASN A 129 41.24 -17.47 17.92
N VAL A 130 41.04 -16.42 18.74
CA VAL A 130 40.01 -15.40 18.55
C VAL A 130 40.64 -14.01 18.63
N PHE A 131 40.44 -13.23 17.56
CA PHE A 131 40.95 -11.87 17.42
C PHE A 131 39.82 -10.84 17.45
N GLY A 132 40.12 -9.64 17.93
CA GLY A 132 39.17 -8.52 17.96
C GLY A 132 38.08 -8.63 19.04
N SER A 133 38.18 -9.63 19.91
CA SER A 133 37.27 -9.80 21.04
C SER A 133 37.53 -8.76 22.13
N THR A 134 36.47 -8.34 22.81
CA THR A 134 36.55 -7.49 24.01
C THR A 134 36.61 -8.33 25.30
N ALA A 135 36.17 -9.58 25.25
CA ALA A 135 36.30 -10.57 26.31
C ALA A 135 37.37 -11.63 26.01
N ARG A 136 37.86 -12.30 27.07
CA ARG A 136 38.61 -13.56 26.97
C ARG A 136 37.73 -14.69 27.50
N ILE A 137 37.82 -15.84 26.87
CA ILE A 137 37.17 -17.06 27.34
C ILE A 137 38.14 -18.22 27.24
N GLY A 138 37.88 -19.30 27.97
CA GLY A 138 38.65 -20.54 27.91
C GLY A 138 37.76 -21.76 28.02
N ALA A 139 38.31 -22.96 27.78
CA ALA A 139 37.51 -24.18 27.83
C ALA A 139 37.30 -24.70 29.27
N TYR A 140 38.17 -24.36 30.21
CA TYR A 140 38.08 -24.83 31.59
C TYR A 140 38.52 -23.76 32.60
N GLN A 141 38.21 -24.02 33.86
CA GLN A 141 38.57 -23.13 34.95
C GLN A 141 40.01 -23.39 35.42
N THR A 142 40.77 -22.31 35.60
CA THR A 142 42.08 -22.28 36.26
C THR A 142 42.02 -21.37 37.49
N GLY A 143 43.15 -21.14 38.15
CA GLY A 143 43.24 -20.11 39.20
C GLY A 143 43.15 -18.66 38.69
N GLN A 144 43.20 -18.45 37.37
CA GLN A 144 43.32 -17.12 36.74
C GLN A 144 42.00 -16.59 36.17
N ASN A 145 41.05 -17.46 35.86
CA ASN A 145 39.74 -17.12 35.31
C ASN A 145 38.58 -17.52 36.25
N THR A 146 37.38 -17.01 35.95
CA THR A 146 36.16 -17.28 36.73
C THR A 146 35.27 -18.29 36.00
N PRO A 147 34.30 -18.93 36.67
CA PRO A 147 33.36 -19.83 36.00
C PRO A 147 32.55 -19.19 34.85
N ALA A 148 32.39 -17.85 34.86
CA ALA A 148 31.69 -17.14 33.79
C ALA A 148 32.52 -17.06 32.48
N ASP A 149 33.83 -17.26 32.57
CA ASP A 149 34.76 -17.22 31.44
C ASP A 149 34.92 -18.61 30.77
N VAL A 150 34.20 -19.63 31.26
CA VAL A 150 34.40 -21.04 30.90
C VAL A 150 33.34 -21.53 29.90
N PHE A 151 33.80 -21.92 28.73
CA PHE A 151 33.01 -22.50 27.64
C PHE A 151 33.55 -23.89 27.29
N GLY A 152 33.29 -24.85 28.17
CA GLY A 152 33.91 -26.19 28.16
C GLY A 152 33.34 -27.21 27.19
N SER A 153 32.97 -26.79 25.98
CA SER A 153 32.75 -27.67 24.83
C SER A 153 32.82 -26.86 23.54
N LEU A 154 33.13 -27.52 22.42
CA LEU A 154 33.10 -26.89 21.10
C LEU A 154 31.74 -26.24 20.81
N ASN A 155 30.64 -26.89 21.18
CA ASN A 155 29.29 -26.35 21.02
C ASN A 155 29.06 -25.08 21.85
N ALA A 156 29.57 -25.02 23.08
CA ALA A 156 29.49 -23.82 23.92
C ALA A 156 30.31 -22.67 23.32
N PHE A 157 31.52 -22.96 22.83
CA PHE A 157 32.36 -22.00 22.13
C PHE A 157 31.69 -21.47 20.85
N TYR A 158 31.11 -22.36 20.03
CA TYR A 158 30.36 -21.96 18.84
C TYR A 158 29.13 -21.12 19.15
N ALA A 159 28.41 -21.44 20.23
CA ALA A 159 27.29 -20.62 20.70
C ALA A 159 27.75 -19.23 21.14
N TRP A 160 28.90 -19.12 21.81
CA TRP A 160 29.51 -17.85 22.19
C TRP A 160 29.82 -17.00 20.94
N LEU A 161 30.52 -17.57 19.95
CA LEU A 161 30.82 -16.89 18.67
C LEU A 161 29.56 -16.37 17.96
N ALA A 162 28.43 -17.07 18.11
CA ALA A 162 27.18 -16.72 17.43
C ALA A 162 26.31 -15.69 18.18
N THR A 163 26.38 -15.61 19.50
CA THR A 163 25.35 -14.93 20.30
C THR A 163 25.85 -13.96 21.34
N ASP A 164 27.11 -14.05 21.74
CA ASP A 164 27.63 -13.21 22.80
C ASP A 164 27.87 -11.77 22.30
N ALA A 165 27.47 -10.77 23.10
CA ALA A 165 27.61 -9.36 22.74
C ALA A 165 29.08 -8.92 22.54
N GLU A 166 30.03 -9.67 23.09
CA GLU A 166 31.47 -9.45 22.93
C GLU A 166 32.01 -10.09 21.62
N ALA A 167 31.22 -10.96 20.99
CA ALA A 167 31.54 -11.64 19.73
C ALA A 167 30.72 -11.11 18.54
N VAL A 168 29.55 -10.49 18.77
CA VAL A 168 28.64 -10.02 17.71
C VAL A 168 28.33 -8.52 17.80
N ASP A 169 28.23 -7.87 16.65
CA ASP A 169 27.88 -6.46 16.56
C ASP A 169 26.36 -6.31 16.45
N ALA A 170 25.71 -5.93 17.55
CA ALA A 170 24.27 -5.67 17.55
C ALA A 170 23.87 -4.56 16.56
N SER A 171 24.79 -3.64 16.20
CA SER A 171 24.53 -2.58 15.22
C SER A 171 24.65 -3.05 13.77
N ARG A 172 25.24 -4.22 13.50
CA ARG A 172 25.37 -4.83 12.16
C ARG A 172 24.49 -6.06 12.01
N SER A 173 23.25 -6.00 12.48
CA SER A 173 22.30 -7.13 12.41
C SER A 173 22.82 -8.42 13.05
N GLY A 174 23.72 -8.32 14.05
CA GLY A 174 24.32 -9.47 14.72
C GLY A 174 25.46 -10.15 13.94
N ALA A 175 26.08 -9.47 12.98
CA ALA A 175 27.27 -9.97 12.30
C ALA A 175 28.47 -10.13 13.28
N PRO A 176 29.35 -11.14 13.09
CA PRO A 176 30.49 -11.34 13.97
C PRO A 176 31.45 -10.13 14.00
N MET A 177 31.80 -9.67 15.20
CA MET A 177 32.88 -8.72 15.43
C MET A 177 34.23 -9.42 15.48
N VAL A 178 34.28 -10.68 15.91
CA VAL A 178 35.53 -11.41 16.07
C VAL A 178 35.94 -12.13 14.79
N VAL A 179 37.22 -12.46 14.71
CA VAL A 179 37.76 -13.42 13.74
C VAL A 179 38.27 -14.61 14.52
N ALA A 180 37.81 -15.81 14.18
CA ALA A 180 38.31 -17.04 14.75
C ALA A 180 39.15 -17.82 13.72
N GLN A 181 40.11 -18.58 14.23
CA GLN A 181 41.02 -19.43 13.47
C GLN A 181 41.03 -20.83 14.09
N PHE A 182 40.97 -21.87 13.25
CA PHE A 182 41.32 -23.22 13.69
C PHE A 182 42.85 -23.35 13.78
N ASN A 183 43.37 -23.67 14.95
CA ASN A 183 44.80 -23.76 15.18
C ASN A 183 45.32 -25.20 15.05
N HIS A 184 46.60 -25.32 14.66
CA HIS A 184 47.42 -26.53 14.53
C HIS A 184 46.61 -27.85 14.51
N PRO A 185 45.83 -28.09 13.44
CA PRO A 185 44.81 -29.15 13.42
C PRO A 185 45.41 -30.54 13.16
N THR A 186 46.64 -30.82 13.60
CA THR A 186 47.28 -32.14 13.50
C THR A 186 47.47 -32.74 14.90
N ALA A 187 47.60 -34.06 14.97
CA ALA A 187 47.30 -34.86 16.15
C ALA A 187 48.38 -34.87 17.26
N HIS A 188 48.74 -33.72 17.83
CA HIS A 188 49.65 -33.69 18.99
C HIS A 188 48.97 -34.18 20.30
N ASP A 189 47.65 -34.15 20.43
CA ASP A 189 46.96 -34.32 21.73
C ASP A 189 45.92 -35.46 21.78
N GLY A 190 45.74 -36.22 20.70
CA GLY A 190 44.69 -37.25 20.62
C GLY A 190 43.28 -36.67 20.52
N SER A 191 43.14 -35.40 20.13
CA SER A 191 41.87 -34.70 19.94
C SER A 191 41.00 -35.28 18.82
N ASP A 192 39.68 -35.11 18.96
CA ASP A 192 38.68 -35.36 17.92
C ASP A 192 38.63 -34.23 16.83
N HIS A 193 39.69 -33.42 16.70
CA HIS A 193 39.89 -32.43 15.62
C HIS A 193 38.66 -31.54 15.36
N HIS A 194 38.17 -30.85 16.40
CA HIS A 194 36.95 -30.03 16.32
C HIS A 194 35.74 -30.82 15.79
N ASN A 195 35.58 -32.06 16.26
CA ASN A 195 34.55 -33.00 15.80
C ASN A 195 34.61 -33.26 14.27
N GLY A 196 35.82 -33.51 13.77
CA GLY A 196 36.08 -33.72 12.35
C GLY A 196 35.67 -32.55 11.45
N TYR A 197 35.69 -31.32 11.98
CA TYR A 197 35.24 -30.10 11.31
C TYR A 197 33.80 -30.16 10.81
N ALA A 198 32.93 -30.90 11.50
CA ALA A 198 31.50 -30.85 11.25
C ALA A 198 31.04 -29.39 11.20
N LEU A 199 30.29 -29.03 10.16
CA LEU A 199 29.90 -27.66 9.93
C LEU A 199 29.03 -27.15 11.08
N ALA A 200 29.40 -26.02 11.68
CA ALA A 200 28.62 -25.43 12.76
C ALA A 200 27.19 -25.08 12.30
N PRO A 201 26.16 -25.38 13.12
CA PRO A 201 24.77 -25.17 12.71
C PRO A 201 24.42 -23.68 12.54
N ASP A 202 25.01 -22.78 13.35
CA ASP A 202 24.73 -21.35 13.28
C ASP A 202 25.56 -20.66 12.17
N PRO A 203 24.92 -19.94 11.22
CA PRO A 203 25.62 -19.17 10.18
C PRO A 203 26.59 -18.12 10.71
N ARG A 204 26.35 -17.54 11.89
CA ARG A 204 27.22 -16.52 12.50
C ARG A 204 28.53 -17.13 12.96
N THR A 205 28.51 -18.32 13.56
CA THR A 205 29.73 -19.08 13.88
C THR A 205 30.56 -19.32 12.62
N ARG A 206 29.91 -19.74 11.53
CA ARG A 206 30.58 -19.98 10.23
C ARG A 206 31.16 -18.73 9.59
N GLN A 207 30.60 -17.55 9.89
CA GLN A 207 31.14 -16.27 9.44
C GLN A 207 32.30 -15.79 10.33
N ALA A 208 32.25 -16.09 11.63
CA ALA A 208 33.28 -15.70 12.59
C ALA A 208 34.59 -16.48 12.36
N VAL A 209 34.49 -17.80 12.11
CA VAL A 209 35.66 -18.64 11.83
C VAL A 209 36.09 -18.44 10.38
N ALA A 210 37.17 -17.68 10.18
CA ALA A 210 37.64 -17.26 8.87
C ALA A 210 38.99 -17.87 8.47
N LEU A 211 39.76 -18.38 9.42
CA LEU A 211 41.12 -18.85 9.17
C LEU A 211 41.29 -20.31 9.60
N PHE A 212 42.26 -20.98 8.97
CA PHE A 212 42.64 -22.36 9.26
C PHE A 212 44.15 -22.48 9.12
N GLU A 213 44.82 -22.93 10.17
CA GLU A 213 46.26 -23.18 10.12
C GLU A 213 46.55 -24.42 9.27
N VAL A 214 47.18 -24.21 8.12
CA VAL A 214 47.62 -25.29 7.21
C VAL A 214 49.04 -25.74 7.47
N GLY A 215 49.69 -25.12 8.45
CA GLY A 215 50.97 -25.48 9.02
C GLY A 215 51.09 -24.88 10.42
N SER A 216 51.71 -25.62 11.32
CA SER A 216 52.13 -25.17 12.64
C SER A 216 53.45 -25.86 12.96
N TRP A 217 54.40 -25.13 13.53
CA TRP A 217 55.60 -25.75 14.09
C TRP A 217 55.47 -25.78 15.61
N VAL A 218 55.09 -26.94 16.14
CA VAL A 218 55.03 -27.20 17.59
C VAL A 218 56.38 -27.76 18.04
N GLN A 219 56.98 -27.19 19.07
CA GLN A 219 58.19 -27.73 19.68
C GLN A 219 57.89 -28.24 21.09
N ASP A 220 57.86 -29.56 21.25
CA ASP A 220 57.65 -30.20 22.55
C ASP A 220 58.82 -29.89 23.51
N PRO A 221 58.60 -29.20 24.64
CA PRO A 221 59.63 -28.92 25.62
C PRO A 221 60.18 -30.17 26.34
N ASN A 222 59.50 -31.32 26.29
CA ASN A 222 59.97 -32.59 26.86
C ASN A 222 60.89 -33.39 25.91
N ASN A 223 61.03 -32.96 24.66
CA ASN A 223 61.79 -33.66 23.65
C ASN A 223 62.85 -32.75 22.99
N LEU A 224 63.89 -32.41 23.77
CA LEU A 224 65.03 -31.59 23.33
C LEU A 224 65.83 -32.15 22.12
N PHE A 225 65.46 -33.32 21.58
CA PHE A 225 66.06 -33.94 20.40
C PHE A 225 65.05 -34.66 19.46
N GLY A 226 63.74 -34.53 19.67
CA GLY A 226 62.74 -35.18 18.84
C GLY A 226 61.90 -34.17 18.10
N ILE A 227 62.19 -34.05 16.81
CA ILE A 227 61.40 -33.33 15.83
C ILE A 227 60.10 -34.15 15.67
N ASP A 228 59.00 -33.72 16.27
CA ASP A 228 57.69 -34.10 15.72
C ASP A 228 57.54 -33.29 14.43
N TYR A 229 58.05 -33.93 13.39
CA TYR A 229 57.90 -33.50 12.01
C TYR A 229 56.39 -33.57 11.77
N GLU A 230 55.66 -32.46 11.98
CA GLU A 230 54.37 -32.22 11.32
C GLU A 230 54.67 -32.22 9.82
N GLY A 231 54.76 -33.43 9.30
CA GLY A 231 55.69 -33.72 8.24
C GLY A 231 55.35 -32.97 6.98
N THR A 232 56.41 -32.49 6.33
CA THR A 232 56.35 -32.10 4.92
C THR A 232 55.46 -33.08 4.18
N VAL A 233 54.51 -32.54 3.42
CA VAL A 233 53.77 -33.30 2.42
C VAL A 233 54.81 -33.74 1.39
N SER A 234 55.50 -34.85 1.64
CA SER A 234 56.07 -35.62 0.55
C SER A 234 54.88 -36.04 -0.32
N ASP A 235 55.01 -35.98 -1.64
CA ASP A 235 53.98 -36.44 -2.60
C ASP A 235 53.56 -37.94 -2.40
N ASN A 236 54.03 -38.63 -1.35
CA ASN A 236 53.68 -39.99 -0.96
C ASN A 236 52.66 -40.04 0.19
N ASP A 237 51.46 -40.47 -0.18
CA ASP A 237 50.23 -40.71 0.58
C ASP A 237 50.31 -41.83 1.66
N THR A 238 51.48 -42.08 2.26
CA THR A 238 51.68 -43.23 3.16
C THR A 238 51.61 -42.92 4.66
N MET A 239 51.55 -41.64 5.05
CA MET A 239 51.24 -41.24 6.43
C MET A 239 49.73 -41.31 6.65
N ALA A 240 49.28 -41.71 7.85
CA ALA A 240 47.83 -41.78 8.12
C ALA A 240 47.20 -40.38 7.93
N PRO A 241 46.07 -40.25 7.20
CA PRO A 241 45.51 -38.95 6.80
C PRO A 241 45.28 -37.93 7.93
N ARG A 242 45.13 -38.40 9.18
CA ARG A 242 44.91 -37.59 10.37
C ARG A 242 46.10 -36.70 10.79
N TRP A 243 47.29 -36.93 10.25
CA TRP A 243 48.49 -36.16 10.58
C TRP A 243 48.79 -35.03 9.58
N SER A 244 47.95 -34.84 8.56
CA SER A 244 48.14 -33.81 7.55
C SER A 244 47.20 -32.62 7.79
N ALA A 245 47.78 -31.44 8.02
CA ALA A 245 47.01 -30.19 8.11
C ALA A 245 46.24 -29.91 6.81
N GLU A 246 46.83 -30.22 5.65
CA GLU A 246 46.16 -30.09 4.35
C GLU A 246 44.96 -31.05 4.22
N TYR A 247 45.02 -32.25 4.80
CA TYR A 247 43.88 -33.17 4.81
C TYR A 247 42.71 -32.58 5.58
N TRP A 248 42.95 -32.07 6.79
CA TRP A 248 41.91 -31.46 7.61
C TRP A 248 41.40 -30.13 7.05
N TYR A 249 42.28 -29.36 6.40
CA TYR A 249 41.88 -28.17 5.65
C TYR A 249 40.86 -28.53 4.56
N ARG A 250 41.15 -29.57 3.77
CA ARG A 250 40.22 -30.09 2.74
C ARG A 250 38.93 -30.64 3.35
N ALA A 251 38.99 -31.29 4.51
CA ALA A 251 37.80 -31.74 5.23
C ALA A 251 36.91 -30.56 5.64
N ALA A 252 37.49 -29.49 6.21
CA ALA A 252 36.76 -28.28 6.58
C ALA A 252 36.14 -27.59 5.35
N LEU A 253 36.91 -27.42 4.25
CA LEU A 253 36.38 -26.87 3.01
C LEU A 253 35.23 -27.71 2.44
N SER A 254 35.35 -29.04 2.46
CA SER A 254 34.33 -29.97 1.96
C SER A 254 33.06 -29.94 2.81
N ALA A 255 33.20 -29.79 4.14
CA ALA A 255 32.09 -29.58 5.05
C ALA A 255 31.38 -28.22 4.84
N GLY A 256 32.00 -27.31 4.08
CA GLY A 256 31.41 -26.02 3.71
C GLY A 256 31.86 -24.85 4.59
N TRP A 257 32.94 -25.01 5.37
CA TRP A 257 33.59 -23.88 6.02
C TRP A 257 34.18 -22.95 4.97
N ARG A 258 34.01 -21.64 5.18
CA ARG A 258 34.70 -20.62 4.39
C ARG A 258 35.92 -20.14 5.16
N VAL A 259 37.01 -20.91 5.10
CA VAL A 259 38.25 -20.63 5.82
C VAL A 259 39.44 -20.44 4.87
N ALA A 260 40.28 -19.44 5.15
CA ALA A 260 41.52 -19.20 4.43
C ALA A 260 42.74 -19.74 5.19
N PRO A 261 43.78 -20.17 4.45
CA PRO A 261 44.97 -20.72 5.07
C PRO A 261 45.75 -19.61 5.80
N SER A 262 46.27 -19.97 6.96
CA SER A 262 47.34 -19.29 7.67
C SER A 262 48.46 -20.28 7.96
N ASN A 263 49.68 -19.78 8.16
CA ASN A 263 50.81 -20.58 8.60
C ASN A 263 51.57 -19.82 9.69
N ASN A 264 51.51 -20.34 10.91
CA ASN A 264 51.95 -19.67 12.12
C ASN A 264 52.75 -20.63 13.01
N GLY A 265 53.25 -20.18 14.16
CA GLY A 265 54.32 -20.86 14.87
C GLY A 265 54.05 -21.39 16.28
N ASP A 266 52.80 -21.45 16.76
CA ASP A 266 52.41 -21.87 18.13
C ASP A 266 53.54 -21.66 19.17
N ASN A 267 53.99 -20.41 19.31
CA ASN A 267 55.36 -20.11 19.76
C ASN A 267 55.53 -20.15 21.29
N HIS A 268 55.50 -21.35 21.89
CA HIS A 268 55.78 -21.60 23.33
C HIS A 268 57.24 -21.32 23.73
N LEU A 269 58.17 -21.23 22.77
CA LEU A 269 59.60 -21.04 23.00
C LEU A 269 60.13 -19.76 22.34
N GLY A 270 59.31 -18.71 22.26
CA GLY A 270 59.68 -17.44 21.63
C GLY A 270 59.92 -17.56 20.12
N GLY A 271 60.78 -16.70 19.55
CA GLY A 271 61.10 -16.78 18.12
C GLY A 271 59.94 -16.38 17.18
N TYR A 272 59.13 -15.40 17.59
CA TYR A 272 57.86 -14.95 16.98
C TYR A 272 57.83 -14.64 15.49
N VAL A 273 58.98 -14.58 14.84
CA VAL A 273 59.05 -14.27 13.42
C VAL A 273 59.61 -15.42 12.64
N TRP A 274 60.48 -16.23 13.22
CA TRP A 274 61.30 -17.17 12.48
C TRP A 274 61.75 -18.25 13.45
N HIS A 275 61.19 -19.45 13.35
CA HIS A 275 61.62 -20.56 14.20
C HIS A 275 63.15 -20.73 14.15
N HIS A 276 63.73 -20.97 15.32
CA HIS A 276 65.17 -21.14 15.48
C HIS A 276 65.60 -22.46 14.81
N ASN A 277 66.34 -22.39 13.71
CA ASN A 277 67.22 -23.42 13.10
C ASN A 277 66.73 -24.89 12.96
N LEU A 278 65.48 -25.26 13.20
CA LEU A 278 65.03 -26.67 13.28
C LEU A 278 63.82 -27.01 12.38
N GLY A 279 63.29 -26.08 11.58
CA GLY A 279 62.18 -26.29 10.64
C GLY A 279 62.07 -25.22 9.53
N PRO A 280 61.21 -25.41 8.51
CA PRO A 280 60.97 -24.39 7.48
C PRO A 280 60.29 -23.15 8.10
N PRO A 281 60.55 -21.93 7.60
CA PRO A 281 59.97 -20.73 8.15
C PRO A 281 58.47 -20.57 7.83
N THR A 282 57.64 -20.50 8.85
CA THR A 282 56.19 -20.28 8.71
C THR A 282 55.85 -18.79 8.58
N CYS A 283 55.00 -18.43 7.61
CA CYS A 283 54.48 -17.06 7.48
C CYS A 283 53.05 -17.03 6.94
N THR A 284 52.21 -16.18 7.54
CA THR A 284 50.91 -15.79 6.97
C THR A 284 51.05 -14.48 6.20
N GLY A 285 50.85 -14.51 4.88
CA GLY A 285 50.72 -13.31 4.08
C GLY A 285 49.29 -12.76 4.13
N ILE A 286 49.11 -11.46 4.37
CA ILE A 286 47.80 -10.79 4.46
C ILE A 286 47.76 -9.61 3.50
N TYR A 287 46.79 -9.59 2.59
CA TYR A 287 46.51 -8.42 1.76
C TYR A 287 45.51 -7.49 2.46
N MET A 288 46.00 -6.33 2.87
CA MET A 288 45.24 -5.35 3.64
C MET A 288 45.17 -4.02 2.88
N ALA A 289 44.03 -3.34 2.95
CA ALA A 289 43.90 -2.01 2.38
C ALA A 289 44.77 -1.01 3.17
N PRO A 290 45.39 -0.02 2.52
CA PRO A 290 46.16 1.00 3.21
C PRO A 290 45.25 1.78 4.16
N PRO A 291 45.62 1.95 5.44
CA PRO A 291 44.83 2.72 6.40
C PRO A 291 44.75 4.19 5.96
N ALA A 292 43.59 4.84 6.09
CA ALA A 292 43.36 6.19 5.59
C ALA A 292 43.94 7.29 6.51
N SER A 293 43.79 7.14 7.83
CA SER A 293 44.37 8.07 8.83
C SER A 293 45.72 7.59 9.36
N GLY A 294 46.01 6.29 9.23
CA GLY A 294 47.22 5.70 9.80
C GLY A 294 47.22 5.73 11.33
N SER A 295 46.05 5.71 11.99
CA SER A 295 45.97 5.50 13.44
C SER A 295 46.17 4.03 13.81
N ALA A 296 46.62 3.76 15.04
CA ALA A 296 46.81 2.39 15.52
C ALA A 296 45.51 1.57 15.49
N LEU A 297 44.40 2.17 15.94
CA LEU A 297 43.09 1.52 15.99
C LEU A 297 42.55 1.22 14.58
N GLU A 298 42.71 2.17 13.65
CA GLU A 298 42.31 1.95 12.25
C GLU A 298 43.13 0.85 11.58
N ARG A 299 44.45 0.76 11.86
CA ARG A 299 45.29 -0.32 11.34
C ARG A 299 44.84 -1.69 11.87
N GLN A 300 44.58 -1.79 13.16
CA GLN A 300 44.07 -3.03 13.74
C GLN A 300 42.72 -3.40 13.14
N SER A 301 41.81 -2.43 12.98
CA SER A 301 40.52 -2.67 12.31
C SER A 301 40.70 -3.13 10.87
N SER A 302 41.58 -2.47 10.11
CA SER A 302 41.85 -2.81 8.70
C SER A 302 42.42 -4.23 8.56
N LEU A 303 43.30 -4.63 9.48
CA LEU A 303 43.84 -5.98 9.52
C LEU A 303 42.75 -7.01 9.84
N LEU A 304 41.92 -6.75 10.86
CA LEU A 304 40.78 -7.60 11.19
C LEU A 304 39.78 -7.70 10.03
N ASP A 305 39.53 -6.61 9.31
CA ASP A 305 38.67 -6.61 8.11
C ASP A 305 39.28 -7.47 6.98
N ALA A 306 40.59 -7.40 6.77
CA ALA A 306 41.29 -8.27 5.83
C ALA A 306 41.19 -9.76 6.21
N LEU A 307 41.28 -10.08 7.51
CA LEU A 307 41.12 -11.45 8.01
C LEU A 307 39.67 -11.95 7.89
N ARG A 308 38.66 -11.13 8.24
CA ARG A 308 37.23 -11.45 8.01
C ARG A 308 36.94 -11.70 6.53
N ALA A 309 37.59 -10.94 5.65
CA ALA A 309 37.53 -11.09 4.20
C ALA A 309 38.44 -12.20 3.65
N ARG A 310 39.16 -12.93 4.51
CA ARG A 310 39.99 -14.09 4.13
C ARG A 310 41.09 -13.75 3.14
N ARG A 311 41.68 -12.56 3.24
CA ARG A 311 42.73 -12.08 2.34
C ARG A 311 44.10 -12.63 2.71
N THR A 312 44.19 -13.93 3.03
CA THR A 312 45.40 -14.57 3.55
C THR A 312 45.93 -15.71 2.70
N PHE A 313 47.24 -15.89 2.68
CA PHE A 313 47.87 -17.13 2.23
C PHE A 313 48.83 -17.63 3.33
N GLY A 314 48.95 -18.94 3.47
CA GLY A 314 49.98 -19.57 4.29
C GLY A 314 51.20 -19.89 3.43
N ALA A 315 52.40 -19.66 3.95
CA ALA A 315 53.66 -19.95 3.28
C ALA A 315 54.67 -20.59 4.24
N GLU A 316 55.44 -21.53 3.75
CA GLU A 316 56.63 -22.10 4.42
C GLU A 316 57.92 -21.40 3.99
N ASP A 317 57.80 -20.29 3.24
CA ASP A 317 58.87 -19.36 2.90
C ASP A 317 58.47 -17.90 3.22
N ARG A 318 59.46 -17.09 3.59
CA ARG A 318 59.34 -15.77 4.21
C ARG A 318 59.05 -14.68 3.20
N ASP A 319 59.70 -14.75 2.05
CA ASP A 319 59.59 -13.76 0.97
C ASP A 319 58.66 -14.19 -0.16
N ALA A 320 58.17 -15.44 -0.15
CA ALA A 320 57.20 -15.95 -1.11
C ALA A 320 55.85 -15.23 -1.04
N ALA A 321 55.33 -14.77 -2.16
CA ALA A 321 54.05 -14.09 -2.26
C ALA A 321 53.09 -14.85 -3.18
N LEU A 322 51.81 -14.94 -2.78
CA LEU A 322 50.76 -15.59 -3.57
C LEU A 322 49.50 -14.73 -3.61
N LEU A 323 49.03 -14.43 -4.81
CA LEU A 323 47.82 -13.67 -5.07
C LEU A 323 46.96 -14.34 -6.12
N VAL A 324 45.72 -14.66 -5.76
CA VAL A 324 44.70 -15.14 -6.69
C VAL A 324 43.61 -14.08 -6.85
N THR A 325 43.22 -13.83 -8.08
CA THR A 325 42.12 -12.92 -8.42
C THR A 325 41.19 -13.55 -9.45
N ALA A 326 39.90 -13.26 -9.39
CA ALA A 326 38.89 -13.77 -10.31
C ALA A 326 38.11 -12.64 -10.98
N ASP A 327 37.72 -12.82 -12.23
CA ASP A 327 36.90 -11.88 -13.00
C ASP A 327 35.87 -12.64 -13.83
N ALA A 328 34.60 -12.24 -13.73
CA ALA A 328 33.47 -12.81 -14.47
C ALA A 328 32.69 -11.74 -15.26
N GLY A 329 33.29 -10.55 -15.45
CA GLY A 329 32.72 -9.48 -16.26
C GLY A 329 31.52 -8.75 -15.64
N VAL A 330 31.17 -9.04 -14.38
CA VAL A 330 30.04 -8.40 -13.67
C VAL A 330 30.46 -7.37 -12.62
N SER A 331 31.76 -7.31 -12.29
CA SER A 331 32.32 -6.34 -11.36
C SER A 331 33.34 -5.45 -12.09
N PRO A 332 33.41 -4.14 -11.79
CA PRO A 332 34.46 -3.27 -12.32
C PRO A 332 35.86 -3.62 -11.78
N TRP A 333 35.93 -4.44 -10.73
CA TRP A 333 37.17 -4.88 -10.09
C TRP A 333 37.19 -6.40 -9.95
N PRO A 334 38.36 -7.06 -10.08
CA PRO A 334 38.46 -8.50 -9.89
C PRO A 334 38.27 -8.86 -8.41
N TRP A 335 37.58 -9.98 -8.14
CA TRP A 335 37.50 -10.51 -6.78
C TRP A 335 38.83 -11.08 -6.34
N TRP A 336 39.26 -10.74 -5.14
CA TRP A 336 40.46 -11.29 -4.55
C TRP A 336 40.19 -12.68 -3.93
N MET A 337 41.22 -13.49 -3.79
CA MET A 337 41.24 -14.70 -2.96
C MET A 337 40.55 -14.46 -1.60
N GLY A 338 39.74 -15.39 -1.14
CA GLY A 338 38.90 -15.23 0.07
C GLY A 338 37.45 -14.81 -0.22
N SER A 339 37.14 -14.40 -1.46
CA SER A 339 35.82 -13.90 -1.86
C SER A 339 34.82 -15.01 -2.15
N ALA A 340 33.54 -14.73 -1.87
CA ALA A 340 32.40 -15.51 -2.33
C ALA A 340 31.59 -14.69 -3.35
N PHE A 341 31.27 -15.25 -4.51
CA PHE A 341 30.58 -14.55 -5.59
C PHE A 341 29.81 -15.50 -6.52
N GLY A 342 28.86 -14.95 -7.27
CA GLY A 342 28.16 -15.66 -8.34
C GLY A 342 28.72 -15.29 -9.72
N THR A 343 28.48 -16.17 -10.69
CA THR A 343 28.82 -15.94 -12.10
C THR A 343 27.53 -15.77 -12.91
N PRO A 344 27.47 -14.84 -13.88
CA PRO A 344 26.30 -14.72 -14.76
C PRO A 344 26.22 -15.95 -15.68
N ALA A 345 25.00 -16.43 -15.95
CA ALA A 345 24.78 -17.46 -16.95
C ALA A 345 25.26 -16.98 -18.34
N GLY A 346 25.98 -17.85 -19.05
CA GLY A 346 26.61 -17.58 -20.35
C GLY A 346 27.93 -16.81 -20.26
N GLY A 347 28.45 -16.56 -19.04
CA GLY A 347 29.71 -15.84 -18.81
C GLY A 347 30.96 -16.71 -18.85
N LEU A 348 32.13 -16.07 -18.84
CA LEU A 348 33.42 -16.72 -18.60
C LEU A 348 33.93 -16.28 -17.23
N LEU A 349 34.49 -17.22 -16.45
CA LEU A 349 35.21 -16.91 -15.22
C LEU A 349 36.72 -17.03 -15.48
N THR A 350 37.45 -15.93 -15.36
CA THR A 350 38.92 -15.90 -15.46
C THR A 350 39.53 -15.83 -14.07
N ILE A 351 40.30 -16.85 -13.68
CA ILE A 351 41.05 -16.91 -12.42
C ILE A 351 42.53 -16.69 -12.75
N ARG A 352 43.12 -15.59 -12.27
CA ARG A 352 44.53 -15.26 -12.42
C ARG A 352 45.29 -15.59 -11.14
N ILE A 353 46.38 -16.34 -11.27
CA ILE A 353 47.25 -16.78 -10.19
C ILE A 353 48.61 -16.12 -10.37
N ARG A 354 49.06 -15.39 -9.35
CA ARG A 354 50.39 -14.77 -9.28
C ARG A 354 51.12 -15.32 -8.08
N ALA A 355 52.27 -15.95 -8.31
CA ALA A 355 53.16 -16.42 -7.26
C ALA A 355 54.57 -15.89 -7.53
N ALA A 356 55.33 -15.56 -6.50
CA ALA A 356 56.72 -15.18 -6.65
C ALA A 356 57.50 -15.49 -5.38
N ASP A 357 58.70 -16.05 -5.54
CA ASP A 357 59.67 -16.18 -4.48
C ASP A 357 61.03 -15.63 -4.97
N PRO A 358 61.57 -14.55 -4.36
CA PRO A 358 62.85 -13.99 -4.75
C PRO A 358 64.07 -14.91 -4.51
N SER A 359 63.95 -15.88 -3.61
CA SER A 359 65.02 -16.72 -3.08
C SER A 359 65.03 -18.14 -3.66
N ASP A 360 63.87 -18.74 -3.97
CA ASP A 360 63.71 -20.07 -4.56
C ASP A 360 62.90 -20.08 -5.88
N ASP A 361 63.10 -21.11 -6.71
CA ASP A 361 62.30 -21.37 -7.89
C ASP A 361 61.00 -22.10 -7.51
N LEU A 362 59.86 -21.69 -8.07
CA LEU A 362 58.62 -22.44 -7.88
C LEU A 362 58.65 -23.69 -8.77
N LYS A 363 58.48 -24.89 -8.22
CA LYS A 363 58.49 -26.19 -8.92
C LYS A 363 57.14 -26.56 -9.54
N LYS A 364 56.05 -26.29 -8.81
CA LYS A 364 54.69 -26.69 -9.17
C LYS A 364 53.69 -25.63 -8.70
N VAL A 365 52.74 -25.26 -9.57
CA VAL A 365 51.60 -24.38 -9.22
C VAL A 365 50.31 -25.11 -9.59
N GLN A 366 49.32 -25.11 -8.69
CA GLN A 366 48.07 -25.83 -8.87
C GLN A 366 46.87 -24.95 -8.48
N LEU A 367 45.80 -25.03 -9.28
CA LEU A 367 44.45 -24.62 -8.89
C LEU A 367 43.67 -25.89 -8.53
N LEU A 368 43.30 -26.04 -7.27
CA LEU A 368 42.72 -27.24 -6.70
C LEU A 368 41.26 -27.00 -6.32
N ARG A 369 40.44 -28.05 -6.43
CA ARG A 369 39.09 -28.10 -5.85
C ARG A 369 39.17 -28.37 -4.35
N HIS A 370 38.07 -28.19 -3.61
CA HIS A 370 38.02 -28.48 -2.17
C HIS A 370 38.47 -29.90 -1.75
N ASP A 371 38.41 -30.88 -2.65
CA ASP A 371 38.89 -32.25 -2.42
C ASP A 371 40.37 -32.48 -2.79
N GLY A 372 41.07 -31.43 -3.24
CA GLY A 372 42.49 -31.45 -3.57
C GLY A 372 42.82 -31.96 -4.98
N ILE A 373 41.81 -32.24 -5.81
CA ILE A 373 42.04 -32.60 -7.22
C ILE A 373 42.25 -31.33 -8.04
N ALA A 374 43.24 -31.34 -8.94
CA ALA A 374 43.58 -30.19 -9.76
C ALA A 374 42.54 -29.91 -10.85
N VAL A 375 42.15 -28.63 -10.96
CA VAL A 375 41.46 -28.04 -12.12
C VAL A 375 42.49 -27.63 -13.17
N ALA A 376 43.61 -27.08 -12.72
CA ALA A 376 44.76 -26.75 -13.55
C ALA A 376 46.06 -26.97 -12.77
N GLU A 377 47.11 -27.41 -13.46
CA GLU A 377 48.42 -27.67 -12.89
C GLU A 377 49.53 -27.30 -13.87
N TRP A 378 50.59 -26.68 -13.34
CA TRP A 378 51.81 -26.37 -14.06
C TRP A 378 53.00 -26.99 -13.31
N THR A 379 53.57 -28.04 -13.87
CA THR A 379 54.75 -28.75 -13.33
C THR A 379 56.04 -28.31 -14.00
N ASN A 380 57.19 -28.53 -13.36
CA ASN A 380 58.51 -28.16 -13.87
C ASN A 380 58.64 -26.65 -14.17
N HIS A 381 57.87 -25.84 -13.43
CA HIS A 381 58.17 -24.43 -13.34
C HIS A 381 59.56 -24.32 -12.70
N ASN A 382 60.44 -23.51 -13.28
CA ASN A 382 61.83 -23.36 -12.82
C ASN A 382 62.16 -21.88 -12.89
N ALA A 383 61.31 -21.09 -12.24
CA ALA A 383 61.41 -19.65 -12.20
C ALA A 383 60.84 -19.11 -10.89
N ARG A 384 61.43 -18.00 -10.46
CA ARG A 384 61.08 -17.22 -9.26
C ARG A 384 59.73 -16.49 -9.31
N SER A 385 59.01 -16.60 -10.41
CA SER A 385 57.70 -15.95 -10.57
C SER A 385 56.80 -16.71 -11.52
N PHE A 386 55.51 -16.62 -11.27
CA PHE A 386 54.44 -17.24 -12.03
C PHE A 386 53.29 -16.23 -12.15
N ASP A 387 52.75 -16.07 -13.36
CA ASP A 387 51.58 -15.23 -13.64
C ASP A 387 50.81 -15.83 -14.81
N GLN A 388 49.76 -16.59 -14.51
CA GLN A 388 48.92 -17.26 -15.50
C GLN A 388 47.44 -17.15 -15.13
N SER A 389 46.57 -17.38 -16.11
CA SER A 389 45.12 -17.39 -15.92
C SER A 389 44.49 -18.71 -16.37
N VAL A 390 43.47 -19.15 -15.63
CA VAL A 390 42.56 -20.24 -16.01
C VAL A 390 41.23 -19.60 -16.40
N VAL A 391 40.68 -19.97 -17.56
CA VAL A 391 39.36 -19.53 -18.01
C VAL A 391 38.41 -20.71 -17.91
N LEU A 392 37.32 -20.55 -17.15
CA LEU A 392 36.28 -21.54 -16.93
C LEU A 392 34.98 -21.07 -17.59
N THR A 393 34.37 -21.97 -18.35
CA THR A 393 33.03 -21.83 -18.92
C THR A 393 31.96 -22.30 -17.93
N ASP A 394 30.69 -22.00 -18.22
CA ASP A 394 29.56 -22.57 -17.47
C ASP A 394 29.59 -24.11 -17.43
N SER A 395 29.99 -24.78 -18.52
CA SER A 395 30.12 -26.24 -18.54
C SER A 395 31.23 -26.74 -17.63
N ASP A 396 32.35 -26.01 -17.55
CA ASP A 396 33.42 -26.36 -16.62
C ASP A 396 32.93 -26.23 -15.18
N LEU A 397 32.31 -25.09 -14.84
CA LEU A 397 31.74 -24.84 -13.51
C LEU A 397 30.67 -25.88 -13.12
N ALA A 398 29.79 -26.24 -14.06
CA ALA A 398 28.76 -27.25 -13.83
C ALA A 398 29.33 -28.65 -13.54
N SER A 399 30.48 -28.97 -14.10
CA SER A 399 31.18 -30.26 -13.91
C SER A 399 31.94 -30.36 -12.58
N LEU A 400 32.23 -29.21 -11.95
CA LEU A 400 32.96 -29.19 -10.69
C LEU A 400 32.06 -29.64 -9.51
N PRO A 401 32.61 -30.44 -8.58
CA PRO A 401 31.95 -30.77 -7.33
C PRO A 401 31.74 -29.51 -6.49
N VAL A 402 30.72 -29.56 -5.66
CA VAL A 402 30.37 -28.50 -4.71
C VAL A 402 30.60 -28.98 -3.28
N THR A 403 30.90 -28.05 -2.39
CA THR A 403 30.96 -28.31 -0.95
C THR A 403 29.57 -28.70 -0.41
N ALA A 404 29.49 -29.12 0.86
CA ALA A 404 28.21 -29.38 1.51
C ALA A 404 27.27 -28.16 1.58
N GLN A 405 27.79 -26.94 1.35
CA GLN A 405 27.00 -25.71 1.23
C GLN A 405 26.60 -25.37 -0.21
N GLY A 406 26.89 -26.24 -1.18
CA GLY A 406 26.47 -26.08 -2.59
C GLY A 406 27.35 -25.14 -3.42
N GLU A 407 28.53 -24.77 -2.91
CA GLU A 407 29.44 -23.84 -3.58
C GLU A 407 30.60 -24.58 -4.25
N ILE A 408 31.04 -24.11 -5.42
CA ILE A 408 32.32 -24.53 -5.98
C ILE A 408 33.41 -23.83 -5.17
N CYS A 409 34.35 -24.58 -4.60
CA CYS A 409 35.45 -24.03 -3.81
C CYS A 409 36.79 -24.38 -4.49
N LEU A 410 37.52 -23.33 -4.92
CA LEU A 410 38.80 -23.44 -5.61
C LEU A 410 39.89 -22.72 -4.83
N TYR A 411 40.99 -23.39 -4.52
CA TYR A 411 42.15 -22.81 -3.82
C TYR A 411 43.44 -23.10 -4.58
N THR A 412 44.52 -22.39 -4.25
CA THR A 412 45.81 -22.59 -4.92
C THR A 412 46.83 -23.22 -3.99
N LYS A 413 47.62 -24.14 -4.54
CA LYS A 413 48.80 -24.70 -3.91
C LYS A 413 50.03 -24.43 -4.77
N VAL A 414 51.10 -23.95 -4.15
CA VAL A 414 52.41 -23.79 -4.80
C VAL A 414 53.40 -24.67 -4.05
N THR A 415 54.26 -25.36 -4.80
CA THR A 415 55.39 -26.11 -4.27
C THR A 415 56.65 -25.51 -4.85
N GLU A 416 57.55 -25.11 -3.96
CA GLU A 416 58.88 -24.62 -4.25
C GLU A 416 59.86 -25.77 -4.51
N LYS A 417 61.06 -25.46 -4.98
CA LYS A 417 62.01 -26.47 -5.44
C LYS A 417 62.67 -27.19 -4.28
N ASP A 418 62.86 -26.48 -3.16
CA ASP A 418 63.32 -27.05 -1.90
C ASP A 418 62.23 -27.87 -1.16
N GLY A 419 60.98 -27.79 -1.63
CA GLY A 419 59.83 -28.53 -1.12
C GLY A 419 58.88 -27.72 -0.25
N GLN A 420 59.18 -26.44 0.02
CA GLN A 420 58.30 -25.53 0.74
C GLN A 420 56.97 -25.31 0.01
N LEU A 421 55.93 -25.02 0.78
CA LEU A 421 54.57 -24.92 0.29
C LEU A 421 53.94 -23.55 0.55
N LEU A 422 53.13 -23.10 -0.41
CA LEU A 422 52.18 -22.02 -0.21
C LEU A 422 50.75 -22.49 -0.49
N PHE A 423 49.82 -22.00 0.32
CA PHE A 423 48.38 -22.20 0.16
C PHE A 423 47.68 -20.85 0.08
N GLY A 424 46.92 -20.61 -0.98
CA GLY A 424 46.15 -19.38 -1.16
C GLY A 424 44.71 -19.52 -0.70
N ALA A 425 44.10 -18.43 -0.21
CA ALA A 425 42.69 -18.43 0.18
C ALA A 425 41.77 -18.89 -0.97
N PRO A 426 40.75 -19.72 -0.67
CA PRO A 426 39.81 -20.18 -1.67
C PRO A 426 38.96 -19.06 -2.27
N LEU A 427 38.45 -19.32 -3.47
CA LEU A 427 37.32 -18.63 -4.09
C LEU A 427 36.08 -19.52 -3.91
N TRP A 428 35.01 -18.96 -3.36
CA TRP A 428 33.71 -19.63 -3.26
C TRP A 428 32.79 -19.12 -4.36
N ILE A 429 32.50 -19.99 -5.33
CA ILE A 429 31.79 -19.64 -6.55
C ILE A 429 30.42 -20.32 -6.51
N SER A 430 29.36 -19.52 -6.49
CA SER A 430 28.02 -20.04 -6.72
C SER A 430 27.88 -20.47 -8.18
N ARG A 431 27.20 -21.60 -8.41
CA ARG A 431 26.92 -22.05 -9.77
C ARG A 431 26.18 -20.96 -10.56
N PRO A 432 26.39 -20.86 -11.89
CA PRO A 432 25.63 -19.95 -12.72
C PRO A 432 24.13 -20.24 -12.54
N GLN A 433 23.38 -19.28 -12.00
CA GLN A 433 21.93 -19.33 -11.89
C GLN A 433 21.33 -18.37 -12.92
N ILE A 434 20.19 -18.76 -13.47
CA ILE A 434 19.38 -17.87 -14.27
C ILE A 434 18.85 -16.77 -13.35
N GLY A 435 18.99 -15.50 -13.76
CA GLY A 435 18.40 -14.38 -13.02
C GLY A 435 16.88 -14.56 -12.91
N ALA A 436 16.32 -14.36 -11.72
CA ALA A 436 14.90 -14.46 -11.48
C ALA A 436 14.35 -13.23 -10.75
N GLU A 437 13.09 -12.92 -11.01
CA GLU A 437 12.38 -11.82 -10.39
C GLU A 437 10.96 -12.23 -10.00
N LEU A 438 10.51 -11.75 -8.84
CA LEU A 438 9.11 -11.79 -8.42
C LEU A 438 8.48 -10.45 -8.77
N THR A 439 7.38 -10.52 -9.51
CA THR A 439 6.65 -9.35 -10.00
C THR A 439 5.14 -9.57 -9.79
N ASP A 440 4.35 -8.51 -10.04
CA ASP A 440 2.89 -8.54 -9.91
C ASP A 440 2.39 -9.04 -8.54
N LEU A 441 3.11 -8.73 -7.46
CA LEU A 441 2.65 -9.03 -6.11
C LEU A 441 1.36 -8.25 -5.83
N THR A 442 0.25 -8.96 -5.90
CA THR A 442 -1.09 -8.38 -5.92
C THR A 442 -1.99 -9.10 -4.94
N VAL A 443 -2.95 -8.35 -4.40
CA VAL A 443 -3.97 -8.86 -3.50
C VAL A 443 -5.33 -8.68 -4.15
N PHE A 444 -6.04 -9.79 -4.31
CA PHE A 444 -7.41 -9.83 -4.76
C PHE A 444 -8.34 -10.09 -3.58
N GLY A 445 -9.53 -9.51 -3.58
CA GLY A 445 -10.53 -9.70 -2.52
C GLY A 445 -10.55 -8.57 -1.48
N SER A 446 -11.12 -8.85 -0.31
CA SER A 446 -11.38 -7.87 0.76
C SER A 446 -11.14 -8.48 2.14
N VAL A 447 -11.02 -7.65 3.19
CA VAL A 447 -10.87 -8.10 4.61
C VAL A 447 -11.77 -9.31 4.89
N GLY A 448 -11.17 -10.41 5.37
CA GLY A 448 -11.82 -11.69 5.60
C GLY A 448 -11.50 -12.78 4.56
N SER A 449 -11.41 -12.47 3.27
CA SER A 449 -11.02 -13.43 2.23
C SER A 449 -10.22 -12.71 1.14
N VAL A 450 -8.92 -12.96 1.13
CA VAL A 450 -7.99 -12.41 0.15
C VAL A 450 -7.26 -13.53 -0.57
N GLN A 451 -6.88 -13.29 -1.82
CA GLN A 451 -5.98 -14.14 -2.57
C GLN A 451 -4.73 -13.32 -2.91
N TYR A 452 -3.58 -13.84 -2.52
CA TYR A 452 -2.29 -13.30 -2.90
C TYR A 452 -1.87 -13.93 -4.22
N ARG A 453 -1.30 -13.12 -5.10
CA ARG A 453 -0.71 -13.57 -6.36
C ARG A 453 0.67 -12.95 -6.51
N ALA A 454 1.64 -13.74 -6.95
CA ALA A 454 2.94 -13.28 -7.40
C ALA A 454 3.33 -14.04 -8.68
N VAL A 455 4.19 -13.46 -9.50
CA VAL A 455 4.67 -14.08 -10.74
C VAL A 455 6.19 -14.14 -10.71
N LEU A 456 6.73 -15.36 -10.70
CA LEU A 456 8.16 -15.64 -10.75
C LEU A 456 8.60 -15.83 -12.20
N ARG A 457 9.52 -15.00 -12.67
CA ARG A 457 10.01 -15.01 -14.05
C ARG A 457 11.51 -15.00 -14.12
N ARG A 458 12.05 -15.43 -15.25
CA ARG A 458 13.43 -15.17 -15.62
C ARG A 458 13.62 -13.68 -15.90
N SER A 459 14.67 -13.08 -15.36
CA SER A 459 14.99 -11.66 -15.57
C SER A 459 15.51 -11.35 -16.98
N ASP A 460 15.92 -12.36 -17.75
CA ASP A 460 16.51 -12.18 -19.09
C ASP A 460 15.51 -12.31 -20.25
N THR A 461 14.45 -13.09 -20.05
CA THR A 461 13.50 -13.50 -21.09
C THR A 461 12.04 -13.28 -20.68
N GLU A 462 11.80 -12.90 -19.42
CA GLU A 462 10.47 -12.78 -18.80
C GLU A 462 9.66 -14.09 -18.80
N ALA A 463 10.27 -15.23 -19.15
CA ALA A 463 9.58 -16.51 -19.13
C ALA A 463 9.28 -16.95 -17.69
N GLY A 464 8.09 -17.49 -17.47
CA GLY A 464 7.67 -18.01 -16.16
C GLY A 464 8.55 -19.17 -15.69
N LEU A 465 8.93 -19.14 -14.41
CA LEU A 465 9.67 -20.24 -13.78
C LEU A 465 8.69 -21.18 -13.08
N ALA A 466 8.41 -22.31 -13.71
CA ALA A 466 7.43 -23.29 -13.23
C ALA A 466 7.98 -24.21 -12.14
N GLY A 467 7.11 -24.70 -11.25
CA GLY A 467 7.47 -25.70 -10.24
C GLY A 467 8.31 -25.16 -9.08
N LYS A 468 8.40 -23.84 -8.90
CA LYS A 468 9.22 -23.19 -7.87
C LYS A 468 8.37 -22.82 -6.66
N ASN A 469 8.92 -22.99 -5.46
CA ASN A 469 8.21 -22.66 -4.23
C ASN A 469 8.34 -21.17 -3.89
N VAL A 470 7.22 -20.49 -3.75
CA VAL A 470 7.12 -19.10 -3.30
C VAL A 470 6.47 -19.06 -1.93
N VAL A 471 7.15 -18.44 -0.97
CA VAL A 471 6.66 -18.21 0.39
C VAL A 471 5.96 -16.86 0.44
N PHE A 472 4.72 -16.82 0.92
CA PHE A 472 4.03 -15.58 1.23
C PHE A 472 4.09 -15.32 2.74
N SER A 473 4.40 -14.08 3.12
CA SER A 473 4.43 -13.64 4.52
C SER A 473 3.60 -12.37 4.70
N VAL A 474 2.93 -12.26 5.85
CA VAL A 474 2.14 -11.09 6.25
C VAL A 474 2.79 -10.52 7.52
N ASN A 475 3.19 -9.24 7.47
CA ASN A 475 3.95 -8.56 8.52
C ASN A 475 5.23 -9.33 8.93
N GLY A 476 5.89 -9.97 7.96
CA GLY A 476 7.09 -10.78 8.18
C GLY A 476 6.83 -12.18 8.74
N ILE A 477 5.58 -12.57 9.00
CA ILE A 477 5.22 -13.93 9.44
C ILE A 477 4.81 -14.77 8.22
N PRO A 478 5.45 -15.92 7.95
CA PRO A 478 5.04 -16.82 6.87
C PRO A 478 3.61 -17.32 7.05
N VAL A 479 2.78 -17.16 6.02
CA VAL A 479 1.36 -17.57 6.02
C VAL A 479 1.06 -18.73 5.07
N GLY A 480 1.98 -19.04 4.16
CA GLY A 480 1.87 -20.20 3.28
C GLY A 480 3.01 -20.30 2.26
N VAL A 481 3.14 -21.48 1.67
CA VAL A 481 4.07 -21.77 0.59
C VAL A 481 3.26 -22.39 -0.55
N VAL A 482 3.47 -21.88 -1.77
CA VAL A 482 2.79 -22.39 -2.96
C VAL A 482 3.79 -22.57 -4.10
N THR A 483 3.53 -23.54 -4.96
CA THR A 483 4.36 -23.84 -6.12
C THR A 483 3.85 -23.09 -7.34
N THR A 484 4.76 -22.49 -8.13
CA THR A 484 4.41 -21.76 -9.35
C THR A 484 3.89 -22.69 -10.45
N ASP A 485 2.90 -22.22 -11.21
CA ASP A 485 2.39 -22.90 -12.41
C ASP A 485 3.33 -22.74 -13.62
N THR A 486 2.89 -23.22 -14.79
CA THR A 486 3.65 -23.17 -16.05
C THR A 486 4.00 -21.75 -16.52
N GLU A 487 3.24 -20.76 -16.07
CA GLU A 487 3.41 -19.34 -16.37
C GLU A 487 4.20 -18.62 -15.26
N GLY A 488 4.67 -19.35 -14.25
CA GLY A 488 5.40 -18.82 -13.10
C GLY A 488 4.50 -18.20 -12.02
N ILE A 489 3.19 -18.40 -12.07
CA ILE A 489 2.24 -17.77 -11.16
C ILE A 489 2.10 -18.59 -9.88
N ALA A 490 2.27 -17.92 -8.74
CA ALA A 490 2.02 -18.43 -7.40
C ALA A 490 0.78 -17.74 -6.81
N THR A 491 -0.24 -18.52 -6.41
CA THR A 491 -1.47 -18.01 -5.80
C THR A 491 -1.76 -18.64 -4.44
N LEU A 492 -2.03 -17.84 -3.41
CA LEU A 492 -2.37 -18.30 -2.07
C LEU A 492 -3.65 -17.61 -1.56
N ASP A 493 -4.66 -18.40 -1.20
CA ASP A 493 -5.83 -17.90 -0.47
C ASP A 493 -5.50 -17.74 1.02
N HIS A 494 -5.84 -16.58 1.59
CA HIS A 494 -5.56 -16.24 2.98
C HIS A 494 -6.70 -15.42 3.62
N ARG A 495 -6.80 -15.47 4.95
CA ARG A 495 -7.80 -14.74 5.73
C ARG A 495 -7.15 -13.67 6.59
N ILE A 496 -7.39 -12.41 6.24
CA ILE A 496 -6.95 -11.26 7.04
C ILE A 496 -8.01 -10.94 8.12
N PRO A 497 -7.64 -10.91 9.43
CA PRO A 497 -8.59 -10.83 10.54
C PRO A 497 -9.09 -9.41 10.86
N SER A 498 -8.32 -8.36 10.54
CA SER A 498 -8.62 -6.97 10.91
C SER A 498 -8.44 -6.00 9.76
N ALA A 499 -9.04 -4.83 9.91
CA ALA A 499 -8.87 -3.71 8.99
C ALA A 499 -7.71 -2.82 9.47
N GLU A 500 -6.51 -3.16 9.01
CA GLU A 500 -5.25 -2.44 9.27
C GLU A 500 -4.35 -2.55 8.02
N THR A 501 -3.23 -1.84 8.05
CA THR A 501 -2.22 -1.93 7.00
C THR A 501 -1.35 -3.16 7.25
N TYR A 502 -1.24 -4.04 6.26
CA TYR A 502 -0.35 -5.19 6.32
C TYR A 502 0.77 -5.06 5.29
N THR A 503 1.97 -5.50 5.64
CA THR A 503 3.05 -5.72 4.68
C THR A 503 2.98 -7.15 4.18
N LEU A 504 2.64 -7.32 2.90
CA LEU A 504 2.72 -8.60 2.20
C LEU A 504 4.09 -8.72 1.54
N THR A 505 4.77 -9.84 1.73
CA THR A 505 5.97 -10.19 0.97
C THR A 505 5.79 -11.54 0.28
N ALA A 506 6.34 -11.66 -0.92
CA ALA A 506 6.51 -12.94 -1.61
C ALA A 506 8.01 -13.19 -1.78
N GLU A 507 8.47 -14.38 -1.47
CA GLU A 507 9.90 -14.74 -1.50
C GLU A 507 10.09 -16.08 -2.22
N PHE A 508 11.03 -16.08 -3.17
CA PHE A 508 11.62 -17.27 -3.74
C PHE A 508 13.08 -17.34 -3.26
N SER A 509 13.41 -18.33 -2.43
CA SER A 509 14.73 -18.47 -1.81
C SER A 509 15.84 -18.92 -2.79
N GLY A 510 15.54 -19.04 -4.08
CA GLY A 510 16.46 -19.56 -5.09
C GLY A 510 16.56 -21.08 -5.07
N ASP A 511 17.13 -21.66 -6.12
CA ASP A 511 17.47 -23.08 -6.21
C ASP A 511 18.66 -23.29 -7.15
N SER A 512 19.05 -24.53 -7.44
CA SER A 512 20.20 -24.79 -8.33
C SER A 512 20.06 -24.25 -9.77
N GLU A 513 18.86 -23.81 -10.17
CA GLU A 513 18.56 -23.29 -11.51
C GLU A 513 18.40 -21.76 -11.53
N ALA A 514 17.75 -21.17 -10.52
CA ALA A 514 17.35 -19.77 -10.52
C ALA A 514 17.72 -19.05 -9.22
N ALA A 515 18.12 -17.78 -9.35
CA ALA A 515 18.55 -16.94 -8.24
C ALA A 515 17.42 -16.59 -7.27
N PRO A 516 17.71 -16.38 -5.96
CA PRO A 516 16.71 -15.90 -5.02
C PRO A 516 16.20 -14.51 -5.40
N CYS A 517 14.91 -14.27 -5.17
CA CYS A 517 14.29 -12.96 -5.34
C CYS A 517 13.10 -12.81 -4.39
N TRP A 518 12.67 -11.57 -4.19
CA TRP A 518 11.51 -11.25 -3.36
C TRP A 518 10.84 -9.97 -3.86
N ASP A 519 9.57 -9.80 -3.51
CA ASP A 519 8.82 -8.58 -3.73
C ASP A 519 7.97 -8.25 -2.50
N SER A 520 7.59 -6.99 -2.34
CA SER A 520 6.78 -6.53 -1.22
C SER A 520 5.69 -5.55 -1.66
N ALA A 521 4.51 -5.70 -1.05
CA ALA A 521 3.36 -4.85 -1.27
C ALA A 521 2.69 -4.49 0.06
N THR A 522 2.03 -3.34 0.11
CA THR A 522 1.19 -2.96 1.26
C THR A 522 -0.28 -3.26 0.97
N ILE A 523 -0.95 -3.92 1.90
CA ILE A 523 -2.40 -4.14 1.87
C ILE A 523 -3.05 -3.07 2.75
N ASP A 524 -3.84 -2.17 2.17
CA ASP A 524 -4.66 -1.23 2.93
C ASP A 524 -6.09 -1.75 3.03
N ALA A 525 -6.37 -2.49 4.10
CA ALA A 525 -7.60 -3.25 4.24
C ALA A 525 -8.67 -2.41 4.96
N ALA A 526 -9.41 -1.55 4.24
CA ALA A 526 -10.46 -0.71 4.84
C ALA A 526 -11.69 -1.52 5.32
N ALA A 527 -12.25 -1.19 6.50
CA ALA A 527 -13.35 -1.93 7.12
C ALA A 527 -14.71 -1.62 6.47
N PHE A 528 -15.56 -2.63 6.30
CA PHE A 528 -16.94 -2.43 5.81
C PHE A 528 -17.81 -1.67 6.83
N THR A 529 -18.66 -0.78 6.30
CA THR A 529 -19.67 -0.07 7.08
C THR A 529 -21.07 -0.41 6.59
N SER A 530 -22.06 -0.27 7.48
CA SER A 530 -23.47 -0.39 7.17
C SER A 530 -24.17 0.91 7.54
N LEU A 531 -24.84 1.52 6.56
CA LEU A 531 -25.66 2.71 6.76
C LEU A 531 -27.12 2.36 6.50
N SER A 532 -27.98 2.63 7.47
CA SER A 532 -29.43 2.48 7.31
C SER A 532 -30.12 3.83 7.48
N THR A 533 -31.28 4.00 6.87
CA THR A 533 -32.13 5.18 7.03
C THR A 533 -33.59 4.72 7.19
N LEU A 534 -34.47 5.61 7.66
CA LEU A 534 -35.83 5.25 8.08
C LEU A 534 -36.87 5.92 7.20
N ASP A 535 -38.00 5.23 7.00
CA ASP A 535 -39.18 5.82 6.40
C ASP A 535 -39.66 7.03 7.21
N ARG A 536 -40.17 8.03 6.48
CA ARG A 536 -40.69 9.26 7.06
C ARG A 536 -42.01 9.65 6.42
N THR A 537 -42.83 10.34 7.19
CA THR A 537 -44.02 11.04 6.71
C THR A 537 -43.87 12.51 7.08
N GLY A 538 -44.11 13.40 6.12
CA GLY A 538 -44.00 14.84 6.36
C GLY A 538 -44.98 15.63 5.49
N THR A 539 -45.53 16.70 6.05
CA THR A 539 -46.46 17.59 5.34
C THR A 539 -45.69 18.65 4.56
N VAL A 540 -46.09 18.91 3.32
CA VAL A 540 -45.51 19.98 2.50
C VAL A 540 -45.50 21.31 3.27
N THR A 541 -44.38 22.03 3.17
CA THR A 541 -43.99 23.24 3.91
C THR A 541 -43.61 23.06 5.38
N HIS A 542 -43.66 21.85 5.95
CA HIS A 542 -43.21 21.57 7.32
C HIS A 542 -41.83 20.90 7.33
N VAL A 543 -41.13 21.04 8.45
CA VAL A 543 -39.84 20.38 8.68
C VAL A 543 -40.08 18.92 9.06
N VAL A 544 -39.32 18.01 8.43
CA VAL A 544 -39.19 16.61 8.80
C VAL A 544 -37.72 16.31 9.10
N THR A 545 -37.44 15.43 10.06
CA THR A 545 -36.07 15.00 10.37
C THR A 545 -35.72 13.72 9.62
N LEU A 546 -34.84 13.83 8.62
CA LEU A 546 -34.19 12.69 7.96
C LEU A 546 -33.17 12.09 8.93
N ARG A 547 -33.16 10.77 9.08
CA ARG A 547 -32.30 10.07 10.06
C ARG A 547 -31.58 8.89 9.43
N ALA A 548 -30.30 8.75 9.73
CA ALA A 548 -29.51 7.59 9.37
C ALA A 548 -28.70 7.05 10.55
N TYR A 549 -28.31 5.78 10.49
CA TYR A 549 -27.52 5.07 11.49
C TYR A 549 -26.34 4.35 10.82
N LEU A 550 -25.12 4.68 11.22
CA LEU A 550 -23.87 4.14 10.68
C LEU A 550 -23.14 3.26 11.70
N LYS A 551 -22.82 2.02 11.31
CA LYS A 551 -22.00 1.10 12.11
C LYS A 551 -20.92 0.41 11.27
N ARG A 552 -19.86 -0.04 11.93
CA ARG A 552 -18.86 -0.95 11.35
C ARG A 552 -19.41 -2.38 11.39
N LEU A 553 -19.24 -3.14 10.30
CA LEU A 553 -19.82 -4.49 10.19
C LEU A 553 -19.01 -5.56 10.91
N ALA A 554 -17.70 -5.38 11.06
CA ALA A 554 -16.83 -6.40 11.65
C ALA A 554 -17.16 -6.71 13.13
N ASP A 555 -17.65 -5.71 13.86
CA ASP A 555 -17.84 -5.77 15.31
C ASP A 555 -19.10 -5.02 15.80
N ASP A 556 -19.99 -4.65 14.88
CA ASP A 556 -21.22 -3.90 15.15
C ASP A 556 -21.05 -2.55 15.88
N THR A 557 -19.83 -1.99 15.89
CA THR A 557 -19.55 -0.71 16.57
C THR A 557 -20.20 0.47 15.87
N TRP A 558 -20.94 1.29 16.61
CA TRP A 558 -21.50 2.56 16.12
C TRP A 558 -20.40 3.58 15.84
N LEU A 559 -20.44 4.19 14.64
CA LEU A 559 -19.37 5.09 14.19
C LEU A 559 -19.77 6.55 14.42
N ALA A 560 -19.15 7.20 15.42
CA ALA A 560 -19.35 8.60 15.75
C ALA A 560 -18.45 9.56 14.95
N GLY A 561 -18.88 10.80 14.79
CA GLY A 561 -18.10 11.86 14.14
C GLY A 561 -17.96 11.71 12.62
N LYS A 562 -18.79 10.89 11.96
CA LYS A 562 -18.75 10.66 10.52
C LYS A 562 -19.84 11.45 9.80
N THR A 563 -19.51 12.04 8.66
CA THR A 563 -20.47 12.81 7.86
C THR A 563 -21.31 11.88 6.99
N VAL A 564 -22.63 12.06 7.02
CA VAL A 564 -23.60 11.37 6.18
C VAL A 564 -24.32 12.39 5.32
N ASP A 565 -24.27 12.20 4.01
CA ASP A 565 -24.94 13.03 3.01
C ASP A 565 -26.35 12.51 2.75
N PHE A 566 -27.33 13.42 2.69
CA PHE A 566 -28.73 13.10 2.42
C PHE A 566 -29.17 13.67 1.08
N SER A 567 -29.96 12.89 0.36
CA SER A 567 -30.63 13.32 -0.87
C SER A 567 -32.09 12.87 -0.89
N ILE A 568 -32.94 13.68 -1.52
CA ILE A 568 -34.35 13.37 -1.81
C ILE A 568 -34.50 13.30 -3.32
N ASP A 569 -34.98 12.16 -3.84
CA ASP A 569 -35.12 11.89 -5.28
C ASP A 569 -33.84 12.19 -6.07
N GLY A 570 -32.69 11.84 -5.48
CA GLY A 570 -31.36 12.07 -6.06
C GLY A 570 -30.81 13.49 -5.95
N THR A 571 -31.61 14.46 -5.47
CA THR A 571 -31.15 15.84 -5.23
C THR A 571 -30.58 15.97 -3.82
N SER A 572 -29.34 16.45 -3.67
CA SER A 572 -28.72 16.68 -2.36
C SER A 572 -29.50 17.72 -1.55
N VAL A 573 -29.78 17.41 -0.28
CA VAL A 573 -30.52 18.29 0.65
C VAL A 573 -29.72 18.70 1.88
N GLY A 574 -28.48 18.23 1.99
CA GLY A 574 -27.54 18.55 3.08
C GLY A 574 -26.87 17.32 3.66
N SER A 575 -26.11 17.51 4.73
CA SER A 575 -25.39 16.46 5.44
C SER A 575 -25.52 16.62 6.95
N ALA A 576 -25.28 15.54 7.70
CA ALA A 576 -25.27 15.53 9.16
C ALA A 576 -24.17 14.62 9.70
N VAL A 577 -23.67 14.93 10.89
CA VAL A 577 -22.60 14.17 11.55
C VAL A 577 -23.20 13.15 12.53
N THR A 578 -22.67 11.94 12.53
CA THR A 578 -23.10 10.88 13.45
C THR A 578 -22.68 11.19 14.89
N ASN A 579 -23.58 10.95 15.85
CA ASN A 579 -23.28 11.05 17.28
C ASN A 579 -22.69 9.73 17.83
N ALA A 580 -22.55 9.62 19.16
CA ALA A 580 -22.01 8.44 19.84
C ALA A 580 -22.75 7.12 19.56
N SER A 581 -24.03 7.18 19.16
CA SER A 581 -24.83 6.01 18.76
C SER A 581 -24.90 5.83 17.23
N GLY A 582 -23.97 6.45 16.48
CA GLY A 582 -23.90 6.34 15.03
C GLY A 582 -25.05 7.04 14.31
N ARG A 583 -25.88 7.83 15.02
CA ARG A 583 -27.08 8.49 14.49
C ARG A 583 -26.74 9.86 13.92
N ALA A 584 -27.13 10.09 12.66
CA ALA A 584 -27.09 11.39 11.98
C ALA A 584 -28.52 11.89 11.72
N ASP A 585 -28.82 13.15 12.07
CA ASP A 585 -30.12 13.79 11.84
C ASP A 585 -29.99 15.06 11.01
N LEU A 586 -30.79 15.17 9.95
CA LEU A 586 -30.89 16.37 9.13
C LEU A 586 -32.35 16.86 9.12
N ASN A 587 -32.57 18.09 9.56
CA ASN A 587 -33.86 18.75 9.43
C ASN A 587 -34.03 19.29 8.00
N TRP A 588 -35.12 18.92 7.35
CA TRP A 588 -35.42 19.32 5.98
C TRP A 588 -36.89 19.76 5.82
N THR A 589 -37.14 20.86 5.12
CA THR A 589 -38.50 21.34 4.83
C THR A 589 -39.07 20.60 3.63
N VAL A 590 -40.21 19.93 3.80
CA VAL A 590 -40.86 19.18 2.72
C VAL A 590 -41.34 20.12 1.62
N THR A 591 -40.78 19.98 0.43
CA THR A 591 -41.16 20.77 -0.76
C THR A 591 -42.34 20.12 -1.51
N PRO A 592 -43.08 20.83 -2.37
CA PRO A 592 -44.06 20.23 -3.29
C PRO A 592 -43.44 19.21 -4.25
N GLY A 593 -44.19 18.18 -4.67
CA GLY A 593 -43.70 17.09 -5.54
C GLY A 593 -44.48 15.78 -5.37
N PRO A 594 -43.92 14.62 -5.81
CA PRO A 594 -44.60 13.32 -5.70
C PRO A 594 -44.96 12.94 -4.26
N ALA A 595 -46.02 12.13 -4.12
CA ALA A 595 -46.56 11.69 -2.82
C ALA A 595 -45.64 10.71 -2.07
N VAL A 596 -44.84 9.92 -2.80
CA VAL A 596 -43.79 9.06 -2.24
C VAL A 596 -42.49 9.45 -2.91
N ARG A 597 -41.45 9.72 -2.11
CA ARG A 597 -40.11 10.12 -2.54
C ARG A 597 -39.06 9.20 -1.96
N THR A 598 -37.90 9.15 -2.59
CA THR A 598 -36.77 8.35 -2.09
C THR A 598 -35.87 9.19 -1.20
N ILE A 599 -35.70 8.76 0.05
CA ILE A 599 -34.61 9.23 0.93
C ILE A 599 -33.40 8.35 0.64
N ARG A 600 -32.26 8.97 0.32
CA ARG A 600 -30.98 8.26 0.25
C ARG A 600 -29.96 8.94 1.16
N ALA A 601 -29.45 8.16 2.10
CA ALA A 601 -28.34 8.55 2.98
C ALA A 601 -27.07 7.86 2.49
N VAL A 602 -25.94 8.58 2.46
CA VAL A 602 -24.65 8.08 1.96
C VAL A 602 -23.56 8.44 2.93
N PHE A 603 -22.78 7.45 3.33
CA PHE A 603 -21.49 7.64 3.94
C PHE A 603 -20.44 7.42 2.85
N PRO A 604 -19.67 8.44 2.42
CA PRO A 604 -18.77 8.34 1.27
C PRO A 604 -17.51 7.48 1.53
N GLY A 605 -17.31 7.02 2.76
CA GLY A 605 -16.06 6.38 3.18
C GLY A 605 -15.01 7.39 3.63
N VAL A 606 -14.09 6.95 4.48
CA VAL A 606 -12.88 7.68 4.90
C VAL A 606 -11.73 6.68 5.02
N GLU A 607 -10.50 7.15 5.23
CA GLU A 607 -9.35 6.28 5.50
C GLU A 607 -9.70 5.22 6.58
N GLY A 608 -9.50 3.95 6.27
CA GLY A 608 -9.86 2.81 7.12
C GLY A 608 -11.34 2.37 7.14
N LEU A 609 -12.27 3.06 6.46
CA LEU A 609 -13.71 2.73 6.42
C LEU A 609 -14.32 2.88 5.02
N GLN A 610 -14.90 1.81 4.50
CA GLN A 610 -15.58 1.79 3.21
C GLN A 610 -16.88 2.61 3.19
N SER A 611 -17.24 3.10 2.00
CA SER A 611 -18.51 3.77 1.77
C SER A 611 -19.70 2.83 1.98
N SER A 612 -20.85 3.37 2.39
CA SER A 612 -22.10 2.63 2.47
C SER A 612 -23.29 3.57 2.27
N PHE A 613 -24.45 3.03 1.91
CA PHE A 613 -25.65 3.82 1.71
C PHE A 613 -26.89 3.10 2.25
N GLY A 614 -27.89 3.89 2.62
CA GLY A 614 -29.22 3.42 2.98
C GLY A 614 -30.28 4.13 2.15
N GLN A 615 -31.37 3.43 1.84
CA GLN A 615 -32.55 4.02 1.19
C GLN A 615 -33.80 3.78 2.04
N ALA A 616 -34.70 4.76 2.02
CA ALA A 616 -36.03 4.67 2.60
C ALA A 616 -36.99 5.56 1.81
N SER A 617 -38.27 5.56 2.20
CA SER A 617 -39.31 6.36 1.58
C SER A 617 -39.69 7.58 2.44
N LEU A 618 -39.98 8.69 1.78
CA LEU A 618 -40.66 9.84 2.35
C LEU A 618 -42.08 9.90 1.77
N THR A 619 -43.09 9.68 2.60
CA THR A 619 -44.49 9.95 2.28
C THR A 619 -44.79 11.43 2.49
N ALA A 620 -44.88 12.18 1.40
CA ALA A 620 -45.20 13.61 1.41
C ALA A 620 -46.72 13.82 1.47
N GLN A 621 -47.21 14.38 2.56
CA GLN A 621 -48.61 14.75 2.72
C GLN A 621 -48.86 16.16 2.18
N VAL A 622 -49.87 16.30 1.34
CA VAL A 622 -50.34 17.60 0.82
C VAL A 622 -51.52 18.11 1.64
N TRP A 623 -51.77 19.41 1.59
CA TRP A 623 -52.87 20.01 2.34
C TRP A 623 -54.23 19.68 1.73
N ALA A 624 -55.18 19.23 2.55
CA ALA A 624 -56.57 19.15 2.14
C ALA A 624 -57.15 20.54 1.86
N THR A 625 -58.06 20.62 0.90
CA THR A 625 -58.61 21.88 0.38
C THR A 625 -60.12 21.92 0.53
N LYS A 626 -60.66 23.14 0.54
CA LYS A 626 -62.08 23.43 0.66
C LYS A 626 -62.41 24.60 -0.27
N MET A 627 -63.56 24.54 -0.92
CA MET A 627 -64.03 25.62 -1.80
C MET A 627 -65.44 26.05 -1.40
N VAL A 628 -65.67 27.36 -1.39
CA VAL A 628 -66.99 27.98 -1.17
C VAL A 628 -67.47 28.57 -2.49
N GLY A 629 -68.66 28.16 -2.93
CA GLY A 629 -69.36 28.69 -4.11
C GLY A 629 -70.41 29.72 -3.68
N PHE A 630 -70.82 30.58 -4.61
CA PHE A 630 -71.75 31.67 -4.33
C PHE A 630 -72.91 31.64 -5.33
N ASP A 631 -74.13 31.49 -4.83
CA ASP A 631 -75.32 31.55 -5.67
C ASP A 631 -75.54 32.96 -6.25
N ARG A 632 -76.18 33.00 -7.41
CA ARG A 632 -76.46 34.22 -8.17
C ARG A 632 -77.87 34.18 -8.72
N THR A 633 -78.47 35.34 -8.92
CA THR A 633 -79.72 35.50 -9.68
C THR A 633 -79.51 36.59 -10.71
N GLN A 634 -79.85 36.34 -11.97
CA GLN A 634 -79.76 37.35 -13.02
C GLN A 634 -80.75 37.11 -14.15
N ARG A 635 -81.16 38.16 -14.85
CA ARG A 635 -82.02 38.05 -16.04
C ARG A 635 -81.21 37.67 -17.29
N ILE A 636 -81.90 37.09 -18.27
CA ILE A 636 -81.37 36.91 -19.63
C ILE A 636 -80.78 38.23 -20.15
N SER A 637 -79.59 38.16 -20.75
CA SER A 637 -78.79 39.30 -21.22
C SER A 637 -78.29 40.26 -20.13
N GLY A 638 -78.60 40.00 -18.86
CA GLY A 638 -78.00 40.71 -17.73
C GLY A 638 -76.60 40.18 -17.42
N ARG A 639 -75.80 41.02 -16.74
CA ARG A 639 -74.43 40.73 -16.34
C ARG A 639 -74.32 40.36 -14.87
N THR A 640 -73.56 39.32 -14.52
CA THR A 640 -73.35 38.91 -13.12
C THR A 640 -71.92 38.44 -12.85
N GLU A 641 -71.58 38.30 -11.56
CA GLU A 641 -70.26 37.85 -11.11
C GLU A 641 -70.24 36.34 -10.84
N LEU A 642 -69.32 35.62 -11.47
CA LEU A 642 -68.91 34.28 -11.05
C LEU A 642 -67.85 34.41 -9.95
N LYS A 643 -68.07 33.76 -8.81
CA LYS A 643 -67.20 33.89 -7.63
C LYS A 643 -67.07 32.56 -6.90
N ALA A 644 -65.85 32.27 -6.44
CA ALA A 644 -65.54 31.17 -5.54
C ALA A 644 -64.45 31.58 -4.55
N ARG A 645 -64.40 30.94 -3.38
CA ARG A 645 -63.33 31.12 -2.39
C ARG A 645 -62.59 29.81 -2.16
N LEU A 646 -61.30 29.79 -2.42
CA LEU A 646 -60.41 28.66 -2.27
C LEU A 646 -59.66 28.75 -0.93
N LEU A 647 -59.75 27.66 -0.15
CA LEU A 647 -59.23 27.56 1.20
C LEU A 647 -58.53 26.22 1.39
N ARG A 648 -57.66 26.18 2.38
CA ARG A 648 -57.22 24.96 3.04
C ARG A 648 -58.32 24.42 3.95
N SER A 649 -58.26 23.15 4.32
CA SER A 649 -59.25 22.51 5.21
C SER A 649 -59.41 23.20 6.56
N ASP A 650 -58.37 23.87 7.06
CA ASP A 650 -58.38 24.66 8.30
C ASP A 650 -58.72 26.15 8.11
N ASN A 651 -59.26 26.51 6.95
CA ASN A 651 -59.72 27.85 6.58
C ASN A 651 -58.63 28.89 6.27
N VAL A 652 -57.37 28.49 6.08
CA VAL A 652 -56.34 29.41 5.54
C VAL A 652 -56.59 29.68 4.05
N PRO A 653 -56.67 30.95 3.60
CA PRO A 653 -56.78 31.30 2.19
C PRO A 653 -55.64 30.78 1.31
N ILE A 654 -55.98 30.27 0.13
CA ILE A 654 -54.99 29.86 -0.88
C ILE A 654 -55.00 30.90 -2.00
N ALA A 655 -53.95 31.70 -2.09
CA ALA A 655 -53.80 32.79 -3.05
C ALA A 655 -53.09 32.36 -4.35
N GLY A 656 -53.38 33.07 -5.43
CA GLY A 656 -52.71 32.93 -6.73
C GLY A 656 -52.99 31.63 -7.48
N LYS A 657 -54.06 30.89 -7.13
CA LYS A 657 -54.40 29.62 -7.79
C LYS A 657 -55.56 29.81 -8.76
N ASN A 658 -55.36 29.29 -9.96
CA ASN A 658 -56.31 29.36 -11.05
C ASN A 658 -57.52 28.47 -10.78
N VAL A 659 -58.70 29.09 -10.64
CA VAL A 659 -59.99 28.43 -10.51
C VAL A 659 -60.74 28.56 -11.82
N ASP A 660 -61.18 27.43 -12.37
CA ASP A 660 -62.00 27.37 -13.57
C ASP A 660 -63.47 27.54 -13.20
N PHE A 661 -64.16 28.40 -13.92
CA PHE A 661 -65.61 28.58 -13.82
C PHE A 661 -66.29 27.98 -15.05
N LEU A 662 -67.28 27.13 -14.81
CA LEU A 662 -68.17 26.59 -15.82
C LEU A 662 -69.62 26.95 -15.47
N VAL A 663 -70.44 27.19 -16.49
CA VAL A 663 -71.89 27.35 -16.33
C VAL A 663 -72.59 26.29 -17.18
N ASP A 664 -73.44 25.47 -16.56
CA ASP A 664 -74.09 24.30 -17.17
C ASP A 664 -73.10 23.38 -17.91
N GLY A 665 -71.93 23.16 -17.30
CA GLY A 665 -70.86 22.32 -17.87
C GLY A 665 -70.05 22.98 -18.99
N THR A 666 -70.41 24.17 -19.45
CA THR A 666 -69.63 24.92 -20.45
C THR A 666 -68.58 25.77 -19.77
N TYR A 667 -67.31 25.63 -20.16
CA TYR A 667 -66.21 26.45 -19.65
C TYR A 667 -66.42 27.93 -20.00
N VAL A 668 -66.28 28.80 -19.00
CA VAL A 668 -66.39 30.26 -19.15
C VAL A 668 -65.01 30.90 -19.10
N ILE A 669 -64.31 30.74 -17.97
CA ILE A 669 -63.05 31.42 -17.73
C ILE A 669 -62.28 30.82 -16.54
N THR A 670 -60.97 31.01 -16.56
CA THR A 670 -60.07 30.75 -15.43
C THR A 670 -59.68 32.06 -14.74
N ARG A 671 -59.77 32.11 -13.41
CA ARG A 671 -59.33 33.29 -12.63
C ARG A 671 -58.47 32.88 -11.43
N PRO A 672 -57.37 33.60 -11.17
CA PRO A 672 -56.57 33.35 -9.97
C PRO A 672 -57.32 33.80 -8.71
N SER A 673 -57.14 33.08 -7.62
CA SER A 673 -57.57 33.51 -6.29
C SER A 673 -56.74 34.69 -5.77
N ASP A 674 -57.37 35.65 -5.11
CA ASP A 674 -56.70 36.76 -4.42
C ASP A 674 -56.07 36.33 -3.07
N ALA A 675 -55.46 37.26 -2.34
CA ALA A 675 -54.86 37.01 -1.03
C ALA A 675 -55.86 36.48 0.02
N ALA A 676 -57.15 36.75 -0.14
CA ALA A 676 -58.23 36.24 0.71
C ALA A 676 -58.86 34.94 0.17
N GLY A 677 -58.31 34.40 -0.93
CA GLY A 677 -58.67 33.14 -1.57
C GLY A 677 -59.78 33.28 -2.62
N TYR A 678 -60.24 34.48 -2.96
CA TYR A 678 -61.35 34.64 -3.91
C TYR A 678 -60.90 34.67 -5.36
N ALA A 679 -61.46 33.78 -6.19
CA ALA A 679 -61.43 33.91 -7.64
C ALA A 679 -62.74 34.57 -8.10
N ARG A 680 -62.65 35.60 -8.95
CA ARG A 680 -63.79 36.44 -9.35
C ARG A 680 -63.78 36.76 -10.84
N TYR A 681 -64.94 36.71 -11.47
CA TYR A 681 -65.18 37.20 -12.82
C TYR A 681 -66.50 37.99 -12.87
N PRO A 682 -66.47 39.33 -12.85
CA PRO A 682 -67.67 40.17 -12.74
C PRO A 682 -68.43 40.38 -14.08
N TYR A 683 -67.96 39.79 -15.17
CA TYR A 683 -68.42 40.10 -16.53
C TYR A 683 -69.09 38.90 -17.22
N TYR A 684 -69.73 38.00 -16.46
CA TYR A 684 -70.49 36.92 -17.08
C TYR A 684 -71.85 37.44 -17.55
N ASP A 685 -72.01 37.55 -18.86
CA ASP A 685 -73.27 37.90 -19.49
C ASP A 685 -74.12 36.63 -19.66
N VAL A 686 -75.34 36.64 -19.11
CA VAL A 686 -76.27 35.51 -19.27
C VAL A 686 -76.68 35.45 -20.75
N PRO A 687 -76.36 34.35 -21.47
CA PRO A 687 -76.58 34.29 -22.91
C PRO A 687 -78.04 34.53 -23.30
N ASP A 688 -78.24 35.15 -24.45
CA ASP A 688 -79.56 35.19 -25.07
C ASP A 688 -79.99 33.75 -25.42
N GLY A 689 -81.25 33.40 -25.18
CA GLY A 689 -81.69 32.01 -25.31
C GLY A 689 -81.28 31.08 -24.14
N ALA A 690 -80.71 31.59 -23.04
CA ALA A 690 -80.36 30.76 -21.88
C ALA A 690 -81.57 30.19 -21.13
N GLY A 691 -82.74 30.83 -21.23
CA GLY A 691 -84.01 30.35 -20.69
C GLY A 691 -84.12 30.58 -19.19
N SER A 692 -85.34 30.78 -18.68
CA SER A 692 -85.53 30.94 -17.23
C SER A 692 -85.35 29.61 -16.49
N GLY A 693 -84.69 29.63 -15.33
CA GLY A 693 -84.49 28.45 -14.50
C GLY A 693 -83.14 28.43 -13.79
N ALA A 694 -82.90 27.38 -13.00
CA ALA A 694 -81.64 27.18 -12.31
C ALA A 694 -80.56 26.63 -13.26
N ARG A 695 -79.37 27.25 -13.21
CA ARG A 695 -78.16 26.87 -13.94
C ARG A 695 -77.06 26.54 -12.93
N THR A 696 -76.20 25.57 -13.22
CA THR A 696 -75.09 25.21 -12.32
C THR A 696 -73.87 26.06 -12.62
N ILE A 697 -73.38 26.82 -11.63
CA ILE A 697 -72.03 27.38 -11.63
C ILE A 697 -71.11 26.35 -10.98
N LEU A 698 -70.24 25.71 -11.76
CA LEU A 698 -69.22 24.82 -11.23
C LEU A 698 -67.88 25.55 -11.16
N SER A 699 -67.32 25.64 -9.96
CA SER A 699 -65.96 26.13 -9.73
C SER A 699 -65.04 24.95 -9.48
N VAL A 700 -63.94 24.85 -10.22
CA VAL A 700 -63.01 23.71 -10.12
C VAL A 700 -61.58 24.22 -9.94
N TRP A 701 -60.86 23.62 -9.00
CA TRP A 701 -59.42 23.70 -8.95
C TRP A 701 -58.83 22.30 -8.86
N ALA A 702 -57.96 21.96 -9.81
CA ALA A 702 -57.34 20.64 -9.91
C ALA A 702 -56.31 20.33 -8.81
N GLY A 703 -56.05 21.27 -7.88
CA GLY A 703 -55.01 21.12 -6.87
C GLY A 703 -53.60 21.30 -7.47
N ASN A 704 -52.57 20.93 -6.72
CA ASN A 704 -51.18 20.83 -7.18
C ASN A 704 -50.35 19.98 -6.20
N GLY A 705 -49.02 19.89 -6.40
CA GLY A 705 -48.11 19.12 -5.54
C GLY A 705 -48.03 19.55 -4.06
N GLY A 706 -48.77 20.58 -3.63
CA GLY A 706 -48.90 20.98 -2.23
C GLY A 706 -50.34 20.92 -1.67
N TYR A 707 -51.35 20.71 -2.52
CA TYR A 707 -52.77 20.83 -2.15
C TYR A 707 -53.67 19.88 -2.96
N LEU A 708 -54.64 19.23 -2.31
CA LEU A 708 -55.61 18.36 -2.98
C LEU A 708 -56.55 19.13 -3.95
N PRO A 709 -57.07 18.50 -5.02
CA PRO A 709 -58.11 19.07 -5.87
C PRO A 709 -59.40 19.35 -5.09
N VAL A 710 -60.16 20.36 -5.50
CA VAL A 710 -61.49 20.65 -4.97
C VAL A 710 -62.37 21.31 -6.02
N SER A 711 -63.66 20.99 -6.00
CA SER A 711 -64.68 21.67 -6.78
C SER A 711 -65.88 22.04 -5.91
N LYS A 712 -66.67 23.02 -6.35
CA LYS A 712 -67.91 23.42 -5.69
C LYS A 712 -68.93 23.90 -6.71
N ALA A 713 -70.13 23.33 -6.63
CA ALA A 713 -71.30 23.81 -7.35
C ALA A 713 -72.02 24.92 -6.55
N ALA A 714 -72.49 25.92 -7.28
CA ALA A 714 -73.42 26.96 -6.86
C ALA A 714 -74.50 27.13 -7.95
N THR A 715 -75.56 27.88 -7.66
CA THR A 715 -76.71 28.05 -8.54
C THR A 715 -76.73 29.45 -9.14
N LEU A 716 -76.90 29.56 -10.46
CA LEU A 716 -77.32 30.77 -11.15
C LEU A 716 -78.80 30.65 -11.51
N THR A 717 -79.66 31.39 -10.81
CA THR A 717 -81.09 31.48 -11.13
C THR A 717 -81.29 32.50 -12.25
N VAL A 718 -81.62 32.02 -13.45
CA VAL A 718 -81.91 32.86 -14.61
C VAL A 718 -83.38 33.25 -14.63
N GLN A 719 -83.64 34.55 -14.70
CA GLN A 719 -84.99 35.13 -14.83
C GLN A 719 -85.23 35.60 -16.27
N LYS A 720 -86.49 35.69 -16.71
CA LYS A 720 -86.80 36.19 -18.05
C LYS A 720 -86.43 37.67 -18.16
N ALA A 721 -86.15 38.14 -19.38
CA ALA A 721 -85.88 39.54 -19.63
C ALA A 721 -87.15 40.39 -19.47
N LEU A 722 -87.00 41.68 -19.15
CA LEU A 722 -88.16 42.58 -19.07
C LEU A 722 -88.49 43.16 -20.45
N PRO A 723 -89.78 43.26 -20.82
CA PRO A 723 -90.20 44.00 -22.01
C PRO A 723 -90.12 45.52 -21.78
N TYR A 724 -89.84 46.25 -22.85
CA TYR A 724 -90.11 47.68 -23.02
C TYR A 724 -91.17 47.81 -24.12
N ILE A 725 -92.37 48.26 -23.75
CA ILE A 725 -93.48 48.46 -24.68
C ILE A 725 -93.81 49.95 -24.70
N TRP A 726 -93.57 50.60 -25.84
CA TRP A 726 -93.94 51.99 -26.06
C TRP A 726 -95.08 52.06 -27.05
N VAL A 727 -96.15 52.76 -26.71
CA VAL A 727 -97.33 52.92 -27.55
C VAL A 727 -97.37 54.35 -28.10
N MET A 728 -97.66 54.49 -29.39
CA MET A 728 -97.73 55.80 -30.02
C MET A 728 -99.10 56.44 -29.79
N PRO A 729 -99.18 57.69 -29.28
CA PRO A 729 -100.45 58.40 -29.18
C PRO A 729 -101.01 58.69 -30.57
N ARG A 730 -102.34 58.73 -30.70
CA ARG A 730 -103.03 58.97 -31.98
C ARG A 730 -104.14 59.99 -31.85
N THR A 731 -104.42 60.68 -32.95
CA THR A 731 -105.58 61.54 -33.10
C THR A 731 -106.31 61.13 -34.36
N ILE A 732 -107.63 60.96 -34.30
CA ILE A 732 -108.46 60.48 -35.40
C ILE A 732 -109.83 61.15 -35.38
N ALA A 733 -110.45 61.37 -36.52
CA ALA A 733 -111.86 61.76 -36.56
C ALA A 733 -112.76 60.58 -36.14
N GLN A 734 -113.93 60.88 -35.58
CA GLN A 734 -114.94 59.85 -35.30
C GLN A 734 -115.39 59.13 -36.59
N GLY A 735 -115.44 57.79 -36.58
CA GLY A 735 -115.84 56.95 -37.71
C GLY A 735 -114.70 56.51 -38.64
N ASP A 736 -113.55 57.17 -38.57
CA ASP A 736 -112.37 56.89 -39.39
C ASP A 736 -111.58 55.68 -38.89
N THR A 737 -110.66 55.19 -39.73
CA THR A 737 -109.71 54.13 -39.36
C THR A 737 -108.29 54.66 -39.18
N VAL A 738 -107.67 54.37 -38.03
CA VAL A 738 -106.26 54.67 -37.75
C VAL A 738 -105.48 53.38 -37.49
N LYS A 739 -104.21 53.38 -37.87
CA LYS A 739 -103.27 52.35 -37.43
C LYS A 739 -102.80 52.66 -36.01
N LEU A 740 -103.00 51.77 -35.05
CA LEU A 740 -102.36 51.78 -33.74
C LEU A 740 -100.92 51.24 -33.86
N TYR A 741 -99.99 51.79 -33.09
CA TYR A 741 -98.56 51.45 -33.16
C TYR A 741 -97.97 51.22 -31.79
N ALA A 742 -97.18 50.16 -31.64
CA ALA A 742 -96.37 49.92 -30.46
C ALA A 742 -94.99 49.35 -30.82
N TYR A 743 -93.96 49.79 -30.11
CA TYR A 743 -92.64 49.17 -30.14
C TYR A 743 -92.51 48.20 -28.99
N VAL A 744 -92.24 46.92 -29.29
CA VAL A 744 -91.91 45.90 -28.31
C VAL A 744 -90.41 45.61 -28.41
N ARG A 745 -89.69 45.96 -27.35
CA ARG A 745 -88.24 45.78 -27.25
C ARG A 745 -87.90 45.10 -25.93
N ARG A 746 -86.69 44.57 -25.80
CA ARG A 746 -86.14 44.15 -24.51
C ARG A 746 -85.64 45.37 -23.76
N LEU A 747 -86.00 45.53 -22.49
CA LEU A 747 -85.70 46.75 -21.72
C LEU A 747 -84.19 46.99 -21.55
N TYR A 748 -83.40 45.93 -21.39
CA TYR A 748 -81.97 46.04 -21.06
C TYR A 748 -81.15 46.68 -22.19
N ASP A 749 -81.35 46.25 -23.44
CA ASP A 749 -80.56 46.64 -24.60
C ASP A 749 -81.40 47.23 -25.74
N TYR A 750 -82.69 47.46 -25.51
CA TYR A 750 -83.67 47.89 -26.51
C TYR A 750 -83.71 46.99 -27.76
N ARG A 751 -83.30 45.73 -27.65
CA ARG A 751 -83.32 44.80 -28.78
C ARG A 751 -84.76 44.58 -29.23
N LYS A 752 -85.02 44.86 -30.50
CA LYS A 752 -86.29 44.65 -31.19
C LYS A 752 -86.76 43.21 -31.00
N GLN A 753 -88.03 43.04 -30.62
CA GLN A 753 -88.62 41.73 -30.38
C GLN A 753 -89.59 41.40 -31.51
N GLU A 754 -89.11 40.67 -32.51
CA GLU A 754 -89.91 40.15 -33.62
C GLU A 754 -90.80 38.98 -33.17
N GLY A 755 -91.94 38.80 -33.83
CA GLY A 755 -92.77 37.61 -33.67
C GLY A 755 -93.55 37.57 -32.35
N LYS A 756 -93.59 38.68 -31.60
CA LYS A 756 -94.33 38.77 -30.34
C LYS A 756 -95.78 39.12 -30.62
N THR A 757 -96.69 38.28 -30.16
CA THR A 757 -98.13 38.56 -30.23
C THR A 757 -98.50 39.51 -29.11
N VAL A 758 -99.03 40.67 -29.47
CA VAL A 758 -99.51 41.69 -28.55
C VAL A 758 -100.94 42.06 -28.86
N ASP A 759 -101.64 42.47 -27.82
CA ASP A 759 -103.03 42.87 -27.88
C ASP A 759 -103.12 44.38 -27.76
N PHE A 760 -103.77 45.02 -28.74
CA PHE A 760 -104.18 46.42 -28.66
C PHE A 760 -105.56 46.53 -28.03
N MET A 761 -105.67 47.37 -27.02
CA MET A 761 -106.92 47.74 -26.37
C MET A 761 -107.16 49.24 -26.47
N VAL A 762 -108.43 49.62 -26.56
CA VAL A 762 -108.89 51.00 -26.36
C VAL A 762 -109.80 51.01 -25.13
N ASP A 763 -109.43 51.80 -24.11
CA ASP A 763 -110.11 51.86 -22.80
C ASP A 763 -110.36 50.48 -22.16
N GLY A 764 -109.37 49.58 -22.30
CA GLY A 764 -109.42 48.23 -21.73
C GLY A 764 -110.20 47.21 -22.56
N VAL A 765 -110.83 47.61 -23.67
CA VAL A 765 -111.51 46.69 -24.59
C VAL A 765 -110.54 46.23 -25.67
N LEU A 766 -110.40 44.91 -25.84
CA LEU A 766 -109.57 44.32 -26.90
C LEU A 766 -110.11 44.72 -28.28
N VAL A 767 -109.27 45.40 -29.04
CA VAL A 767 -109.55 45.80 -30.42
C VAL A 767 -108.96 44.79 -31.39
N GLN A 768 -107.67 44.47 -31.22
CA GLN A 768 -106.98 43.59 -32.15
C GLN A 768 -105.73 42.96 -31.54
N SER A 769 -105.53 41.67 -31.79
CA SER A 769 -104.27 40.97 -31.57
C SER A 769 -103.41 41.02 -32.83
N VAL A 770 -102.17 41.46 -32.71
CA VAL A 770 -101.21 41.53 -33.83
C VAL A 770 -99.85 41.03 -33.41
N THR A 771 -99.06 40.58 -34.39
CA THR A 771 -97.69 40.15 -34.16
C THR A 771 -96.72 41.27 -34.54
N THR A 772 -95.66 41.46 -33.76
CA THR A 772 -94.60 42.40 -34.09
C THR A 772 -93.79 41.93 -35.31
N ASP A 773 -93.45 42.88 -36.18
CA ASP A 773 -92.60 42.63 -37.35
C ASP A 773 -91.11 42.50 -36.99
N GLY A 774 -90.24 42.33 -38.00
CA GLY A 774 -88.78 42.28 -37.83
C GLY A 774 -88.15 43.52 -37.17
N ASP A 775 -88.87 44.64 -37.13
CA ASP A 775 -88.46 45.86 -36.43
C ASP A 775 -88.96 45.92 -34.98
N GLY A 776 -89.64 44.86 -34.50
CA GLY A 776 -90.28 44.80 -33.19
C GLY A 776 -91.50 45.72 -33.08
N VAL A 777 -92.15 46.02 -34.21
CA VAL A 777 -93.28 46.96 -34.27
C VAL A 777 -94.59 46.21 -34.46
N ALA A 778 -95.54 46.44 -33.56
CA ALA A 778 -96.91 45.98 -33.70
C ALA A 778 -97.76 47.08 -34.36
N ARG A 779 -98.55 46.71 -35.39
CA ARG A 779 -99.46 47.62 -36.09
C ARG A 779 -100.85 46.99 -36.21
N GLY A 780 -101.81 47.54 -35.49
CA GLY A 780 -103.23 47.16 -35.58
C GLY A 780 -104.04 48.23 -36.30
N LEU A 781 -105.12 47.85 -36.98
CA LEU A 781 -106.12 48.79 -37.49
C LEU A 781 -107.23 48.94 -36.45
N TYR A 782 -107.63 50.17 -36.20
CA TYR A 782 -108.73 50.51 -35.32
C TYR A 782 -109.63 51.51 -36.02
N GLN A 783 -110.92 51.18 -36.10
CA GLN A 783 -111.96 52.10 -36.56
C GLN A 783 -112.67 52.67 -35.34
N SER A 784 -112.68 54.00 -35.21
CA SER A 784 -113.38 54.65 -34.10
C SER A 784 -114.89 54.54 -34.29
N ALA A 785 -115.60 54.05 -33.27
CA ALA A 785 -117.06 54.03 -33.20
C ALA A 785 -117.58 54.92 -32.05
N GLU A 786 -116.69 55.31 -31.16
CA GLU A 786 -116.92 56.06 -29.93
C GLU A 786 -117.00 57.57 -30.23
N PRO A 787 -117.73 58.35 -29.41
CA PRO A 787 -117.83 59.80 -29.57
C PRO A 787 -116.49 60.52 -29.38
N ALA A 788 -116.40 61.76 -29.86
CA ALA A 788 -115.24 62.61 -29.62
C ALA A 788 -114.86 62.67 -28.13
N GLY A 789 -113.58 62.48 -27.82
CA GLY A 789 -113.10 62.30 -26.45
C GLY A 789 -111.66 61.82 -26.38
N LEU A 790 -111.16 61.69 -25.14
CA LEU A 790 -109.84 61.14 -24.84
C LEU A 790 -109.99 59.71 -24.32
N TYR A 791 -109.32 58.78 -24.99
CA TYR A 791 -109.31 57.35 -24.71
C TYR A 791 -107.86 56.88 -24.49
N LYS A 792 -107.67 55.71 -23.91
CA LYS A 792 -106.36 55.08 -23.68
C LYS A 792 -106.10 53.95 -24.67
N ILE A 793 -105.01 54.06 -25.42
CA ILE A 793 -104.45 52.96 -26.19
C ILE A 793 -103.52 52.18 -25.27
N ARG A 794 -103.82 50.92 -25.04
CA ARG A 794 -102.93 50.00 -24.31
C ARG A 794 -102.45 48.91 -25.26
N CYS A 795 -101.17 48.58 -25.19
CA CYS A 795 -100.60 47.41 -25.88
C CYS A 795 -100.08 46.45 -24.82
N GLU A 796 -100.67 45.27 -24.72
CA GLU A 796 -100.27 44.24 -23.75
C GLU A 796 -99.54 43.09 -24.42
N PHE A 797 -98.53 42.57 -23.75
CA PHE A 797 -97.82 41.35 -24.08
C PHE A 797 -97.94 40.38 -22.90
N ALA A 798 -98.49 39.19 -23.14
CA ALA A 798 -98.72 38.18 -22.11
C ALA A 798 -97.42 37.51 -21.58
N GLY A 799 -96.27 37.81 -22.17
CA GLY A 799 -95.00 37.14 -21.86
C GLY A 799 -94.78 35.88 -22.69
N ASP A 800 -93.55 35.39 -22.71
CA ASP A 800 -93.19 34.11 -23.32
C ASP A 800 -92.06 33.41 -22.54
N ALA A 801 -91.35 32.46 -23.15
CA ALA A 801 -90.24 31.74 -22.53
C ALA A 801 -89.01 32.63 -22.22
N TRP A 802 -88.93 33.82 -22.82
CA TRP A 802 -87.73 34.67 -22.86
C TRP A 802 -87.98 36.08 -22.29
N LEU A 803 -89.17 36.63 -22.48
CA LEU A 803 -89.60 37.92 -21.92
C LEU A 803 -90.75 37.73 -20.93
N GLU A 804 -90.71 38.49 -19.84
CA GLU A 804 -91.85 38.64 -18.94
C GLU A 804 -93.06 39.30 -19.64
N ALA A 805 -94.24 39.15 -19.05
CA ALA A 805 -95.40 39.93 -19.45
C ALA A 805 -95.17 41.42 -19.20
N GLY A 806 -95.81 42.27 -20.01
CA GLY A 806 -95.73 43.72 -19.84
C GLY A 806 -96.71 44.47 -20.72
N ALA A 807 -96.81 45.78 -20.51
CA ALA A 807 -97.70 46.62 -21.28
C ALA A 807 -97.13 48.03 -21.44
N GLY A 808 -97.59 48.73 -22.47
CA GLY A 808 -97.39 50.17 -22.66
C GLY A 808 -98.73 50.85 -22.89
N GLU A 809 -98.82 52.14 -22.58
CA GLU A 809 -100.03 52.94 -22.75
C GLU A 809 -99.73 54.30 -23.39
N SER A 810 -100.72 54.83 -24.12
CA SER A 810 -100.72 56.19 -24.64
C SER A 810 -102.14 56.70 -24.85
N ASP A 811 -102.26 57.92 -25.33
CA ASP A 811 -103.55 58.60 -25.53
C ASP A 811 -104.06 58.41 -26.97
N LEU A 812 -105.38 58.21 -27.11
CA LEU A 812 -106.14 58.31 -28.35
C LEU A 812 -107.15 59.45 -28.23
N THR A 813 -107.00 60.47 -29.06
CA THR A 813 -107.96 61.57 -29.14
C THR A 813 -108.87 61.38 -30.35
N ILE A 814 -110.18 61.28 -30.11
CA ILE A 814 -111.21 61.25 -31.15
C ILE A 814 -111.83 62.65 -31.25
N TYR A 815 -111.93 63.23 -32.46
CA TYR A 815 -112.51 64.56 -32.68
C TYR A 815 -113.64 64.58 -33.70
#